data_AF-A0A537K7Y8-F1
#
_entry.id   AF-A0A537K7Y8-F1
#
_cell.length_a   1.000
_cell.length_b   1.000
_cell.length_c   1.000
_cell.angle_alpha   90.00
_cell.angle_beta   90.00
_cell.angle_gamma   90.00
#
_symmetry.space_group_name_H-M   'P 1'
#
loop_
_entity.id
_entity.type
_entity.pdbx_description
1 polymer ?
#
loop_
_entity_poly.entity_id
_entity_poly.type
_entity_poly.pdbx_seq_one_letter_code
_entity_poly.pdbx_strand_id
1 'polypeptide(L)'
;MKKIMTSQMHFMGFIFFSILFLNHSLAQTKVVIPGTFQSELGCSGDWMPDCDNTALTYNSSTGLWTGSFIIPAGCHQYKVAIDGSWDVNYGENGILFGANINLYVAAETLITFTYDPETHLVTTSPIASGFSSSCLPQVVLAGSFQDELGCSSDWDANCTNTALYYVPGTGQFENDLSIPPGYYEYRAILNNDWSGNNFGVDGIPNGGNYSIYIPCNTTKVHFTYNPLTHVVTSSYNLNSQPNTVVIAGSFQSEVGCSGDWQPDCGNTRMTYDPIYGTWVDTLYIPAGHWEYKITVNNSWNENYGLYGERDGANIPLDLCYSAKVVFTYYHSDCYHYAYTQVITNGVCVNKFYDANVNGYPDYGEEPMGGVAFTLTGNGITQTQTTGSDGKAAFSNIPDGIYVVKENVPSGYYSSLIDSQYVYVFSSNATVNFGNVCIGAGGAKGMGFWTSKNGEGALNNSGKLEDALWWLRYLGLRNADGTDFDPYTYAQLRTWMMGANSKNMTYMLSAQLAAMFLSMELGYVDGYNSYIYTPGCSWWGNFMNVYNLVWTTNYYLWYRTTVDGKDPDRNYLDCLKTAFDNANNNLTFVQPHPCTGAVTKSESKQLPEVNSIGVEAKVWPNPSNNYFTLRAAYNRNNEGVLIKVYNANGQQVYTANGSSNKDYRFGDRFIPGIYMVEVEQGDNRTTFKLIKQ
;
A
#
# COMPACT_ATOMS: atom_id res chain seq x y z
N MET A 1 -21.39 -23.09 -68.00
CA MET A 1 -21.36 -23.84 -69.26
C MET A 1 -20.68 -25.19 -69.02
N LYS A 2 -21.41 -26.28 -69.33
CA LYS A 2 -21.03 -27.72 -69.42
C LYS A 2 -20.58 -28.42 -68.12
N LYS A 3 -21.43 -29.21 -67.45
CA LYS A 3 -22.05 -30.55 -67.75
C LYS A 3 -21.13 -31.73 -67.37
N ILE A 4 -21.39 -32.46 -66.28
CA ILE A 4 -22.25 -33.68 -66.09
C ILE A 4 -21.49 -35.00 -66.38
N MET A 5 -21.31 -35.85 -65.37
CA MET A 5 -22.02 -37.15 -65.24
C MET A 5 -21.81 -37.82 -63.88
N THR A 6 -22.91 -37.92 -63.14
CA THR A 6 -23.21 -38.91 -62.09
C THR A 6 -23.88 -40.11 -62.74
N SER A 7 -23.63 -41.34 -62.26
CA SER A 7 -24.64 -42.41 -62.25
C SER A 7 -24.32 -43.44 -61.18
N GLN A 8 -25.26 -43.62 -60.25
CA GLN A 8 -25.39 -44.74 -59.32
C GLN A 8 -26.27 -45.85 -59.93
N MET A 9 -26.17 -47.06 -59.36
CA MET A 9 -27.22 -48.08 -59.09
C MET A 9 -26.78 -49.50 -59.49
N HIS A 10 -26.38 -50.33 -58.51
CA HIS A 10 -27.21 -51.28 -57.74
C HIS A 10 -27.47 -52.62 -58.47
N PHE A 11 -26.86 -53.71 -57.98
CA PHE A 11 -27.58 -54.97 -57.76
C PHE A 11 -26.90 -55.87 -56.71
N MET A 12 -27.75 -56.44 -55.85
CA MET A 12 -27.49 -57.34 -54.72
C MET A 12 -26.88 -58.70 -55.10
N GLY A 13 -26.17 -59.33 -54.15
CA GLY A 13 -26.47 -60.73 -53.80
C GLY A 13 -25.31 -61.72 -53.62
N PHE A 14 -24.96 -61.96 -52.36
CA PHE A 14 -24.66 -63.25 -51.70
C PHE A 14 -23.33 -64.04 -51.93
N ILE A 15 -22.60 -64.15 -50.79
CA ILE A 15 -22.03 -65.36 -50.14
C ILE A 15 -20.59 -65.79 -50.47
N PHE A 16 -19.76 -65.67 -49.42
CA PHE A 16 -18.61 -66.47 -48.97
C PHE A 16 -17.72 -67.15 -50.01
N PHE A 17 -16.44 -66.74 -50.00
CA PHE A 17 -15.36 -67.70 -49.82
C PHE A 17 -14.19 -67.06 -49.05
N SER A 18 -13.88 -67.65 -47.90
CA SER A 18 -12.70 -67.38 -47.10
C SER A 18 -11.45 -67.77 -47.88
N ILE A 19 -10.49 -66.85 -48.06
CA ILE A 19 -9.09 -67.18 -48.32
C ILE A 19 -8.25 -66.26 -47.44
N LEU A 20 -7.39 -66.92 -46.66
CA LEU A 20 -6.54 -66.37 -45.63
C LEU A 20 -5.61 -65.27 -46.16
N PHE A 21 -5.59 -64.11 -45.50
CA PHE A 21 -4.31 -63.45 -45.32
C PHE A 21 -3.59 -64.22 -44.22
N LEU A 22 -2.59 -65.02 -44.59
CA LEU A 22 -1.57 -65.44 -43.66
C LEU A 22 -0.89 -64.17 -43.12
N ASN A 23 -1.27 -63.74 -41.92
CA ASN A 23 -0.36 -62.99 -41.06
C ASN A 23 0.75 -63.95 -40.67
N HIS A 24 1.79 -64.05 -41.50
CA HIS A 24 3.11 -64.28 -40.95
C HIS A 24 3.63 -62.92 -40.51
N SER A 25 3.22 -62.48 -39.32
CA SER A 25 4.20 -61.84 -38.45
C SER A 25 5.23 -62.94 -38.22
N LEU A 26 6.35 -62.90 -38.94
CA LEU A 26 7.48 -63.70 -38.53
C LEU A 26 7.82 -63.18 -37.13
N ALA A 27 7.63 -64.03 -36.13
CA ALA A 27 8.08 -63.73 -34.79
C ALA A 27 9.59 -63.45 -34.91
N GLN A 28 10.02 -62.25 -34.54
CA GLN A 28 11.43 -61.89 -34.52
C GLN A 28 12.22 -63.00 -33.84
N THR A 29 13.16 -63.57 -34.59
CA THR A 29 13.92 -64.75 -34.20
C THR A 29 15.19 -64.37 -33.46
N LYS A 30 15.66 -63.12 -33.65
CA LYS A 30 16.87 -62.58 -33.03
C LYS A 30 16.76 -61.08 -32.82
N VAL A 31 17.23 -60.59 -31.67
CA VAL A 31 17.42 -59.16 -31.40
C VAL A 31 18.85 -58.95 -30.95
N VAL A 32 19.57 -58.04 -31.60
CA VAL A 32 20.96 -57.74 -31.31
C VAL A 32 21.09 -56.26 -30.98
N ILE A 33 22.02 -55.92 -30.08
CA ILE A 33 22.41 -54.54 -29.77
C ILE A 33 23.74 -54.20 -30.45
N PRO A 34 23.72 -53.82 -31.74
CA PRO A 34 24.91 -53.33 -32.42
C PRO A 34 25.33 -51.95 -31.96
N GLY A 35 26.62 -51.74 -31.73
CA GLY A 35 27.16 -50.47 -31.25
C GLY A 35 28.68 -50.40 -31.24
N THR A 36 29.22 -49.28 -30.75
CA THR A 36 30.67 -48.98 -30.66
C THR A 36 31.38 -49.69 -29.49
N PHE A 37 30.79 -50.75 -28.95
CA PHE A 37 31.35 -51.55 -27.85
C PHE A 37 31.40 -53.05 -28.20
N GLN A 38 30.98 -53.42 -29.41
CA GLN A 38 30.76 -54.82 -29.75
C GLN A 38 32.07 -55.58 -29.92
N SER A 39 33.09 -54.93 -30.46
CA SER A 39 34.42 -55.55 -30.61
C SER A 39 35.02 -55.93 -29.25
N GLU A 40 34.80 -55.10 -28.23
CA GLU A 40 35.21 -55.33 -26.84
C GLU A 40 34.42 -56.45 -26.17
N LEU A 41 33.20 -56.74 -26.64
CA LEU A 41 32.37 -57.87 -26.22
C LEU A 41 32.64 -59.16 -27.03
N GLY A 42 33.70 -59.19 -27.85
CA GLY A 42 34.16 -60.36 -28.58
C GLY A 42 33.51 -60.58 -29.95
N CYS A 43 32.79 -59.59 -30.48
CA CYS A 43 32.36 -59.60 -31.87
C CYS A 43 33.56 -59.39 -32.82
N SER A 44 33.40 -59.76 -34.09
CA SER A 44 34.44 -59.55 -35.12
C SER A 44 34.71 -58.07 -35.45
N GLY A 45 33.84 -57.17 -35.02
CA GLY A 45 33.94 -55.72 -35.14
C GLY A 45 32.74 -55.02 -34.49
N ASP A 46 32.73 -53.69 -34.56
CA ASP A 46 31.61 -52.86 -34.12
C ASP A 46 30.50 -52.80 -35.17
N TRP A 47 29.29 -52.43 -34.73
CA TRP A 47 28.11 -52.26 -35.60
C TRP A 47 27.73 -53.51 -36.40
N MET A 48 27.94 -54.69 -35.83
CA MET A 48 27.62 -56.00 -36.41
C MET A 48 26.21 -56.45 -35.98
N PRO A 49 25.21 -56.41 -36.87
CA PRO A 49 23.84 -56.73 -36.52
C PRO A 49 23.63 -58.22 -36.26
N ASP A 50 24.54 -59.08 -36.73
CA ASP A 50 24.49 -60.53 -36.63
C ASP A 50 25.28 -61.10 -35.44
N CYS A 51 25.96 -60.26 -34.64
CA CYS A 51 26.81 -60.76 -33.56
C CYS A 51 26.01 -61.41 -32.41
N ASP A 52 26.24 -62.70 -32.17
CA ASP A 52 25.60 -63.46 -31.09
C ASP A 52 25.99 -62.98 -29.69
N ASN A 53 27.20 -62.44 -29.50
CA ASN A 53 27.69 -62.00 -28.19
C ASN A 53 26.93 -60.81 -27.61
N THR A 54 26.22 -60.06 -28.45
CA THR A 54 25.33 -58.95 -28.05
C THR A 54 23.86 -59.22 -28.39
N ALA A 55 23.50 -60.48 -28.60
CA ALA A 55 22.12 -60.89 -28.78
C ALA A 55 21.39 -60.85 -27.44
N LEU A 56 20.17 -60.31 -27.46
CA LEU A 56 19.26 -60.33 -26.33
C LEU A 56 18.52 -61.67 -26.28
N THR A 57 18.11 -62.09 -25.09
CA THR A 57 17.28 -63.28 -24.90
C THR A 57 15.83 -62.87 -24.69
N TYR A 58 14.91 -63.53 -25.41
CA TYR A 58 13.49 -63.31 -25.22
C TYR A 58 13.00 -63.88 -23.89
N ASN A 59 12.33 -63.06 -23.09
CA ASN A 59 11.67 -63.48 -21.87
C ASN A 59 10.16 -63.65 -22.14
N SER A 60 9.72 -64.91 -22.26
CA SER A 60 8.31 -65.24 -22.54
C SER A 60 7.33 -64.86 -21.43
N SER A 61 7.81 -64.55 -20.22
CA SER A 61 6.96 -64.12 -19.10
C SER A 61 6.68 -62.61 -19.09
N THR A 62 7.57 -61.80 -19.68
CA THR A 62 7.43 -60.34 -19.76
C THR A 62 7.16 -59.83 -21.17
N GLY A 63 7.42 -60.64 -22.20
CA GLY A 63 7.33 -60.23 -23.60
C GLY A 63 8.51 -59.39 -24.08
N LEU A 64 9.52 -59.16 -23.23
CA LEU A 64 10.67 -58.29 -23.51
C LEU A 64 11.90 -59.10 -23.90
N TRP A 65 12.82 -58.46 -24.62
CA TRP A 65 14.14 -59.00 -24.92
C TRP A 65 15.16 -58.38 -23.97
N THR A 66 15.95 -59.20 -23.29
CA THR A 66 16.89 -58.73 -22.25
C THR A 66 18.26 -59.36 -22.41
N GLY A 67 19.31 -58.57 -22.18
CA GLY A 67 20.70 -59.00 -22.20
C GLY A 67 21.53 -58.11 -21.30
N SER A 68 22.52 -58.66 -20.61
CA SER A 68 23.41 -57.90 -19.73
C SER A 68 24.85 -58.07 -20.16
N PHE A 69 25.53 -56.94 -20.35
CA PHE A 69 26.89 -56.90 -20.90
C PHE A 69 27.77 -56.01 -20.04
N ILE A 70 29.03 -56.40 -19.85
CA ILE A 70 30.02 -55.54 -19.19
C ILE A 70 30.50 -54.53 -20.21
N ILE A 71 29.99 -53.30 -20.15
CA ILE A 71 30.34 -52.25 -21.10
C ILE A 71 31.55 -51.47 -20.56
N PRO A 72 32.62 -51.27 -21.36
CA PRO A 72 33.75 -50.44 -20.97
C PRO A 72 33.34 -49.02 -20.59
N ALA A 73 34.19 -48.31 -19.83
CA ALA A 73 33.97 -46.91 -19.57
C ALA A 73 34.10 -46.08 -20.87
N GLY A 74 33.17 -45.16 -21.13
CA GLY A 74 33.29 -44.22 -22.23
C GLY A 74 32.02 -43.89 -23.03
N CYS A 75 32.30 -43.26 -24.17
CA CYS A 75 31.44 -42.77 -25.26
C CYS A 75 30.82 -43.84 -26.14
N HIS A 76 29.64 -44.35 -25.83
CA HIS A 76 29.04 -45.40 -26.64
C HIS A 76 27.83 -44.94 -27.44
N GLN A 77 27.68 -45.57 -28.61
CA GLN A 77 26.50 -45.47 -29.45
C GLN A 77 26.04 -46.85 -29.84
N TYR A 78 24.72 -47.06 -29.90
CA TYR A 78 24.15 -48.34 -30.28
C TYR A 78 22.80 -48.20 -30.97
N LYS A 79 22.30 -49.31 -31.51
CA LYS A 79 20.96 -49.48 -32.07
C LYS A 79 20.40 -50.85 -31.68
N VAL A 80 19.15 -51.11 -32.06
CA VAL A 80 18.55 -52.44 -32.01
C VAL A 80 18.43 -52.99 -33.42
N ALA A 81 19.07 -54.11 -33.74
CA ALA A 81 18.93 -54.80 -35.02
C ALA A 81 18.07 -56.06 -34.87
N ILE A 82 17.19 -56.30 -35.84
CA ILE A 82 16.25 -57.42 -35.84
C ILE A 82 16.70 -58.49 -36.82
N ASP A 83 16.54 -59.76 -36.44
CA ASP A 83 16.84 -60.95 -37.23
C ASP A 83 18.28 -61.04 -37.75
N GLY A 84 19.21 -60.39 -37.04
CA GLY A 84 20.62 -60.44 -37.38
C GLY A 84 21.01 -59.58 -38.58
N SER A 85 20.14 -58.68 -39.06
CA SER A 85 20.43 -57.80 -40.20
C SER A 85 20.08 -56.34 -39.92
N TRP A 86 20.51 -55.45 -40.80
CA TRP A 86 20.13 -54.03 -40.76
C TRP A 86 18.79 -53.74 -41.46
N ASP A 87 18.16 -54.74 -42.07
CA ASP A 87 16.91 -54.57 -42.85
C ASP A 87 15.78 -54.02 -42.00
N VAL A 88 15.77 -54.35 -40.71
CA VAL A 88 14.90 -53.75 -39.69
C VAL A 88 15.76 -53.41 -38.48
N ASN A 89 15.86 -52.11 -38.18
CA ASN A 89 16.55 -51.64 -36.98
C ASN A 89 15.87 -50.43 -36.37
N TYR A 90 16.03 -50.28 -35.07
CA TYR A 90 15.44 -49.20 -34.29
C TYR A 90 16.53 -48.39 -33.60
N GLY A 91 16.37 -47.09 -33.69
CA GLY A 91 17.25 -46.10 -33.08
C GLY A 91 16.58 -45.39 -31.92
N GLU A 92 17.02 -44.18 -31.66
CA GLU A 92 16.48 -43.31 -30.61
C GLU A 92 14.95 -43.18 -30.67
N ASN A 93 14.31 -43.23 -29.50
CA ASN A 93 12.85 -43.26 -29.33
C ASN A 93 12.12 -44.41 -30.04
N GLY A 94 12.80 -45.50 -30.36
CA GLY A 94 12.20 -46.67 -31.03
C GLY A 94 11.82 -46.39 -32.49
N ILE A 95 12.42 -45.37 -33.10
CA ILE A 95 12.14 -45.01 -34.49
C ILE A 95 12.79 -46.03 -35.43
N LEU A 96 12.00 -46.57 -36.36
CA LEU A 96 12.50 -47.43 -37.43
C LEU A 96 13.52 -46.66 -38.27
N PHE A 97 14.72 -47.22 -38.39
CA PHE A 97 15.90 -46.59 -39.00
C PHE A 97 16.34 -45.26 -38.33
N GLY A 98 15.95 -45.05 -37.08
CA GLY A 98 16.22 -43.83 -36.31
C GLY A 98 17.70 -43.58 -36.02
N ALA A 99 18.01 -42.48 -35.32
CA ALA A 99 19.37 -42.12 -34.94
C ALA A 99 20.02 -43.14 -33.98
N ASN A 100 21.35 -43.11 -33.85
CA ASN A 100 22.05 -43.94 -32.87
C ASN A 100 21.71 -43.52 -31.43
N ILE A 101 21.55 -44.48 -30.53
CA ILE A 101 21.25 -44.26 -29.11
C ILE A 101 22.56 -44.07 -28.36
N ASN A 102 22.72 -42.95 -27.66
CA ASN A 102 23.91 -42.68 -26.87
C ASN A 102 23.88 -43.41 -25.52
N LEU A 103 25.05 -43.81 -25.04
CA LEU A 103 25.23 -44.41 -23.73
C LEU A 103 26.58 -43.97 -23.15
N TYR A 104 26.57 -43.38 -21.96
CA TYR A 104 27.78 -43.13 -21.21
C TYR A 104 27.90 -44.03 -20.01
N VAL A 105 29.09 -44.57 -19.92
CA VAL A 105 29.48 -45.48 -18.87
C VAL A 105 30.63 -44.84 -18.11
N ALA A 106 30.35 -44.37 -16.89
CA ALA A 106 31.32 -43.63 -16.07
C ALA A 106 32.52 -44.49 -15.65
N ALA A 107 32.29 -45.79 -15.44
CA ALA A 107 33.28 -46.80 -15.16
C ALA A 107 32.77 -48.14 -15.73
N GLU A 108 33.67 -49.02 -16.16
CA GLU A 108 33.31 -50.35 -16.69
C GLU A 108 32.35 -51.04 -15.72
N THR A 109 31.16 -51.38 -16.22
CA THR A 109 30.09 -51.90 -15.37
C THR A 109 29.15 -52.80 -16.16
N LEU A 110 28.41 -53.65 -15.44
CA LEU A 110 27.38 -54.49 -16.03
C LEU A 110 26.13 -53.65 -16.32
N ILE A 111 25.72 -53.61 -17.58
CA ILE A 111 24.53 -52.87 -18.05
C ILE A 111 23.53 -53.87 -18.63
N THR A 112 22.31 -53.83 -18.12
CA THR A 112 21.18 -54.60 -18.65
C THR A 112 20.44 -53.79 -19.69
N PHE A 113 20.39 -54.28 -20.93
CA PHE A 113 19.57 -53.75 -22.01
C PHE A 113 18.24 -54.49 -22.05
N THR A 114 17.13 -53.75 -22.07
CA THR A 114 15.78 -54.30 -22.19
C THR A 114 15.07 -53.65 -23.36
N TYR A 115 14.81 -54.43 -24.40
CA TYR A 115 14.10 -54.03 -25.60
C TYR A 115 12.65 -54.53 -25.56
N ASP A 116 11.73 -53.62 -25.81
CA ASP A 116 10.31 -53.91 -25.95
C ASP A 116 9.94 -54.02 -27.44
N PRO A 117 9.53 -55.21 -27.92
CA PRO A 117 9.16 -55.39 -29.32
C PRO A 117 7.86 -54.69 -29.73
N GLU A 118 7.00 -54.30 -28.80
CA GLU A 118 5.75 -53.58 -29.10
C GLU A 118 6.00 -52.09 -29.31
N THR A 119 6.81 -51.47 -28.44
CA THR A 119 7.12 -50.03 -28.49
C THR A 119 8.42 -49.72 -29.24
N HIS A 120 9.24 -50.73 -29.50
CA HIS A 120 10.58 -50.64 -30.06
C HIS A 120 11.57 -49.81 -29.22
N LEU A 121 11.21 -49.49 -27.99
CA LEU A 121 12.08 -48.78 -27.06
C LEU A 121 13.08 -49.75 -26.43
N VAL A 122 14.26 -49.21 -26.15
CA VAL A 122 15.30 -49.89 -25.39
C VAL A 122 15.66 -49.06 -24.18
N THR A 123 15.63 -49.71 -23.01
CA THR A 123 16.02 -49.11 -21.73
C THR A 123 17.25 -49.82 -21.21
N THR A 124 18.05 -49.11 -20.41
CA THR A 124 19.21 -49.69 -19.74
C THR A 124 19.19 -49.40 -18.25
N SER A 125 19.84 -50.28 -17.49
CA SER A 125 19.95 -50.21 -16.03
C SER A 125 21.30 -50.77 -15.58
N PRO A 126 21.94 -50.21 -14.52
CA PRO A 126 21.48 -49.08 -13.71
C PRO A 126 21.67 -47.71 -14.38
N ILE A 127 22.40 -47.67 -15.50
CA ILE A 127 22.64 -46.48 -16.29
C ILE A 127 21.53 -46.37 -17.32
N ALA A 128 20.84 -45.25 -17.38
CA ALA A 128 19.88 -44.98 -18.44
C ALA A 128 20.59 -44.59 -19.75
N SER A 129 20.25 -45.29 -20.82
CA SER A 129 20.67 -44.99 -22.20
C SER A 129 19.85 -43.83 -22.74
N GLY A 130 20.42 -43.10 -23.67
CA GLY A 130 19.97 -41.78 -24.12
C GLY A 130 20.90 -40.65 -23.68
N PHE A 131 21.88 -40.92 -22.81
CA PHE A 131 22.85 -39.93 -22.31
C PHE A 131 24.28 -40.35 -22.57
N SER A 132 25.14 -39.43 -23.02
CA SER A 132 26.60 -39.62 -23.06
C SER A 132 27.32 -38.57 -22.17
N SER A 133 28.57 -38.78 -21.70
CA SER A 133 29.35 -37.81 -20.89
C SER A 133 30.74 -37.44 -21.41
N SER A 134 31.01 -37.78 -22.65
CA SER A 134 31.68 -36.86 -23.58
C SER A 134 30.65 -36.04 -24.36
N CYS A 135 29.35 -36.28 -24.13
CA CYS A 135 28.21 -35.60 -24.75
C CYS A 135 27.14 -35.18 -23.73
N LEU A 136 27.52 -34.88 -22.47
CA LEU A 136 26.57 -34.28 -21.53
C LEU A 136 26.31 -32.87 -22.04
N PRO A 137 25.04 -32.46 -22.20
CA PRO A 137 24.79 -31.10 -22.60
C PRO A 137 25.28 -30.16 -21.52
N GLN A 138 25.86 -29.03 -21.92
CA GLN A 138 25.99 -27.90 -21.02
C GLN A 138 24.57 -27.48 -20.62
N VAL A 139 24.24 -27.53 -19.33
CA VAL A 139 22.94 -27.06 -18.83
C VAL A 139 23.18 -25.72 -18.15
N VAL A 140 22.61 -24.64 -18.69
CA VAL A 140 22.68 -23.29 -18.14
C VAL A 140 21.28 -22.85 -17.72
N LEU A 141 21.14 -22.30 -16.52
CA LEU A 141 19.93 -21.56 -16.17
C LEU A 141 20.04 -20.14 -16.72
N ALA A 142 19.42 -19.91 -17.88
CA ALA A 142 19.35 -18.58 -18.49
C ALA A 142 18.15 -17.83 -17.93
N GLY A 143 18.36 -16.64 -17.38
CA GLY A 143 17.34 -15.91 -16.65
C GLY A 143 17.74 -14.49 -16.31
N SER A 144 16.84 -13.80 -15.60
CA SER A 144 16.99 -12.40 -15.20
C SER A 144 17.83 -12.20 -13.93
N PHE A 145 18.63 -13.20 -13.53
CA PHE A 145 19.49 -13.18 -12.34
C PHE A 145 20.98 -13.31 -12.69
N GLN A 146 21.31 -13.34 -13.98
CA GLN A 146 22.60 -13.81 -14.45
C GLN A 146 23.66 -12.72 -14.31
N ASP A 147 23.31 -11.46 -14.57
CA ASP A 147 24.25 -10.36 -14.43
C ASP A 147 24.67 -10.15 -12.96
N GLU A 148 23.78 -10.38 -11.97
CA GLU A 148 24.15 -10.30 -10.56
C GLU A 148 25.07 -11.44 -10.11
N LEU A 149 25.07 -12.56 -10.83
CA LEU A 149 26.02 -13.66 -10.65
C LEU A 149 27.31 -13.48 -11.48
N GLY A 150 27.49 -12.30 -12.09
CA GLY A 150 28.72 -11.94 -12.82
C GLY A 150 28.76 -12.40 -14.27
N CYS A 151 27.62 -12.73 -14.87
CA CYS A 151 27.50 -12.90 -16.33
C CYS A 151 27.56 -11.54 -17.04
N SER A 152 27.84 -11.52 -18.34
CA SER A 152 27.88 -10.27 -19.12
C SER A 152 26.52 -9.63 -19.35
N SER A 153 25.45 -10.42 -19.27
CA SER A 153 24.06 -9.97 -19.40
C SER A 153 23.10 -11.05 -18.90
N ASP A 154 21.86 -10.64 -18.66
CA ASP A 154 20.74 -11.56 -18.48
C ASP A 154 20.40 -12.35 -19.74
N TRP A 155 19.72 -13.48 -19.52
CA TRP A 155 19.28 -14.42 -20.56
C TRP A 155 20.40 -14.91 -21.49
N ASP A 156 21.65 -14.91 -21.01
CA ASP A 156 22.79 -15.44 -21.74
C ASP A 156 22.87 -16.95 -21.58
N ALA A 157 22.56 -17.68 -22.65
CA ALA A 157 22.64 -19.12 -22.68
C ALA A 157 24.06 -19.66 -22.47
N ASN A 158 25.10 -18.85 -22.71
CA ASN A 158 26.50 -19.25 -22.57
C ASN A 158 27.06 -18.97 -21.16
N CYS A 159 26.29 -18.37 -20.25
CA CYS A 159 26.85 -18.01 -18.97
C CYS A 159 27.13 -19.25 -18.10
N THR A 160 28.41 -19.54 -17.88
CA THR A 160 28.85 -20.68 -17.08
C THR A 160 28.66 -20.47 -15.57
N ASN A 161 28.45 -19.24 -15.11
CA ASN A 161 28.25 -18.96 -13.68
C ASN A 161 26.91 -19.51 -13.16
N THR A 162 25.97 -19.82 -14.07
CA THR A 162 24.67 -20.43 -13.76
C THR A 162 24.54 -21.83 -14.35
N ALA A 163 25.67 -22.47 -14.68
CA ALA A 163 25.71 -23.84 -15.15
C ALA A 163 25.33 -24.83 -14.03
N LEU A 164 24.63 -25.89 -14.40
CA LEU A 164 24.37 -27.04 -13.54
C LEU A 164 25.31 -28.20 -13.91
N TYR A 165 25.69 -29.01 -12.94
CA TYR A 165 26.67 -30.09 -13.11
C TYR A 165 26.04 -31.45 -12.83
N TYR A 166 26.32 -32.43 -13.68
CA TYR A 166 25.78 -33.77 -13.52
C TYR A 166 26.31 -34.46 -12.25
N VAL A 167 25.40 -34.96 -11.41
CA VAL A 167 25.66 -35.67 -10.17
C VAL A 167 25.30 -37.14 -10.35
N PRO A 168 26.28 -38.06 -10.46
CA PRO A 168 26.01 -39.48 -10.73
C PRO A 168 25.16 -40.19 -9.68
N GLY A 169 25.21 -39.73 -8.42
CA GLY A 169 24.45 -40.33 -7.32
C GLY A 169 22.94 -40.11 -7.41
N THR A 170 22.50 -39.00 -8.02
CA THR A 170 21.09 -38.63 -8.19
C THR A 170 20.61 -38.79 -9.63
N GLY A 171 21.55 -38.83 -10.58
CA GLY A 171 21.27 -38.84 -12.02
C GLY A 171 20.77 -37.50 -12.56
N GLN A 172 20.94 -36.40 -11.81
CA GLN A 172 20.45 -35.06 -12.16
C GLN A 172 21.60 -34.07 -12.37
N PHE A 173 21.31 -32.91 -12.95
CA PHE A 173 22.24 -31.77 -12.97
C PHE A 173 21.92 -30.84 -11.81
N GLU A 174 22.91 -30.49 -10.99
CA GLU A 174 22.70 -29.75 -9.75
C GLU A 174 23.70 -28.60 -9.61
N ASN A 175 23.28 -27.52 -8.92
CA ASN A 175 24.18 -26.47 -8.43
C ASN A 175 23.50 -25.63 -7.34
N ASP A 176 24.30 -25.06 -6.44
CA ASP A 176 23.85 -24.07 -5.46
C ASP A 176 24.27 -22.67 -5.90
N LEU A 177 23.31 -21.78 -6.16
CA LEU A 177 23.55 -20.42 -6.62
C LEU A 177 23.25 -19.40 -5.51
N SER A 178 24.16 -18.45 -5.28
CA SER A 178 23.96 -17.31 -4.38
C SER A 178 23.28 -16.16 -5.11
N ILE A 179 22.00 -16.34 -5.41
CA ILE A 179 21.17 -15.33 -6.09
C ILE A 179 20.77 -14.25 -5.07
N PRO A 180 20.89 -12.95 -5.39
CA PRO A 180 20.40 -11.88 -4.52
C PRO A 180 18.89 -11.98 -4.25
N PRO A 181 18.38 -11.30 -3.22
CA PRO A 181 16.94 -11.29 -2.95
C PRO A 181 16.16 -10.57 -4.06
N GLY A 182 15.07 -11.17 -4.52
CA GLY A 182 14.30 -10.62 -5.63
C GLY A 182 13.35 -11.60 -6.30
N TYR A 183 12.63 -11.10 -7.31
CA TYR A 183 11.81 -11.91 -8.20
C TYR A 183 12.56 -12.12 -9.52
N TYR A 184 12.70 -13.37 -9.92
CA TYR A 184 13.47 -13.74 -11.09
C TYR A 184 12.71 -14.71 -11.97
N GLU A 185 13.02 -14.68 -13.26
CA GLU A 185 12.54 -15.65 -14.24
C GLU A 185 13.70 -16.36 -14.92
N TYR A 186 13.53 -17.65 -15.27
CA TYR A 186 14.57 -18.43 -15.94
C TYR A 186 14.06 -19.62 -16.75
N ARG A 187 14.96 -20.21 -17.54
CA ARG A 187 14.81 -21.49 -18.26
C ARG A 187 16.09 -22.30 -18.22
N ALA A 188 15.98 -23.62 -18.39
CA ALA A 188 17.15 -24.46 -18.67
C ALA A 188 17.46 -24.43 -20.17
N ILE A 189 18.70 -24.09 -20.53
CA ILE A 189 19.22 -24.10 -21.91
C ILE A 189 20.28 -25.18 -22.03
N LEU A 190 20.16 -26.01 -23.05
CA LEU A 190 21.12 -27.07 -23.35
C LEU A 190 22.02 -26.63 -24.51
N ASN A 191 23.33 -26.75 -24.34
CA ASN A 191 24.35 -26.48 -25.36
C ASN A 191 24.20 -25.13 -26.07
N ASN A 192 23.74 -24.12 -25.34
CA ASN A 192 23.57 -22.75 -25.83
C ASN A 192 22.53 -22.61 -26.97
N ASP A 193 21.59 -23.56 -27.11
CA ASP A 193 20.64 -23.60 -28.24
C ASP A 193 19.21 -23.22 -27.85
N TRP A 194 18.83 -21.99 -28.25
CA TRP A 194 17.48 -21.46 -28.11
C TRP A 194 16.47 -22.00 -29.14
N SER A 195 16.90 -22.68 -30.21
CA SER A 195 16.06 -23.03 -31.36
C SER A 195 15.28 -24.34 -31.17
N GLY A 196 15.45 -25.00 -30.03
CA GLY A 196 14.78 -26.27 -29.73
C GLY A 196 15.21 -26.95 -28.42
N ASN A 197 16.34 -26.51 -27.85
CA ASN A 197 16.93 -27.10 -26.64
C ASN A 197 16.83 -26.17 -25.42
N ASN A 198 15.70 -25.47 -25.28
CA ASN A 198 15.37 -24.71 -24.07
C ASN A 198 14.06 -25.20 -23.46
N PHE A 199 14.04 -25.31 -22.13
CA PHE A 199 12.95 -25.94 -21.40
C PHE A 199 12.44 -24.99 -20.31
N GLY A 200 11.15 -24.72 -20.38
CA GLY A 200 10.40 -23.89 -19.43
C GLY A 200 9.66 -24.73 -18.39
N VAL A 201 8.63 -24.15 -17.79
CA VAL A 201 7.73 -24.80 -16.80
C VAL A 201 7.29 -26.18 -17.29
N ASP A 202 7.28 -27.14 -16.38
CA ASP A 202 6.98 -28.57 -16.61
C ASP A 202 7.91 -29.28 -17.60
N GLY A 203 9.07 -28.71 -17.89
CA GLY A 203 10.05 -29.28 -18.83
C GLY A 203 9.61 -29.20 -20.29
N ILE A 204 8.68 -28.28 -20.60
CA ILE A 204 8.15 -28.12 -21.96
C ILE A 204 9.19 -27.43 -22.85
N PRO A 205 9.54 -27.99 -24.02
CA PRO A 205 10.39 -27.32 -25.01
C PRO A 205 9.77 -25.98 -25.45
N ASN A 206 10.55 -24.90 -25.39
CA ASN A 206 10.07 -23.52 -25.65
C ASN A 206 8.89 -23.08 -24.75
N GLY A 207 8.69 -23.75 -23.61
CA GLY A 207 7.63 -23.44 -22.64
C GLY A 207 7.82 -22.11 -21.92
N GLY A 208 6.85 -21.72 -21.09
CA GLY A 208 6.91 -20.48 -20.30
C GLY A 208 8.08 -20.46 -19.29
N ASN A 209 8.52 -19.27 -18.88
CA ASN A 209 9.62 -19.12 -17.91
C ASN A 209 9.23 -19.69 -16.55
N TYR A 210 10.18 -20.30 -15.84
CA TYR A 210 10.04 -20.51 -14.39
C TYR A 210 10.10 -19.15 -13.69
N SER A 211 9.31 -18.97 -12.65
CA SER A 211 9.40 -17.80 -11.76
C SER A 211 9.84 -18.24 -10.38
N ILE A 212 10.74 -17.50 -9.75
CA ILE A 212 11.21 -17.76 -8.38
C ILE A 212 11.32 -16.45 -7.59
N TYR A 213 10.90 -16.49 -6.33
CA TYR A 213 11.15 -15.44 -5.35
C TYR A 213 12.24 -15.90 -4.39
N ILE A 214 13.28 -15.09 -4.25
CA ILE A 214 14.40 -15.30 -3.31
C ILE A 214 14.22 -14.39 -2.09
N PRO A 215 13.89 -14.95 -0.91
CA PRO A 215 13.82 -14.19 0.34
C PRO A 215 15.19 -13.65 0.77
N CYS A 216 15.17 -12.56 1.52
CA CYS A 216 16.38 -11.87 1.98
C CYS A 216 17.32 -12.64 2.91
N ASN A 217 16.83 -13.69 3.53
CA ASN A 217 17.59 -14.59 4.41
C ASN A 217 18.05 -15.86 3.67
N THR A 218 18.09 -15.85 2.33
CA THR A 218 18.56 -16.99 1.54
C THR A 218 20.05 -16.86 1.25
N THR A 219 20.86 -17.84 1.68
CA THR A 219 22.30 -17.84 1.35
C THR A 219 22.58 -18.45 -0.02
N LYS A 220 21.86 -19.51 -0.35
CA LYS A 220 21.99 -20.26 -1.59
C LYS A 220 20.65 -20.90 -1.97
N VAL A 221 20.42 -20.99 -3.27
CA VAL A 221 19.31 -21.70 -3.88
C VAL A 221 19.87 -22.95 -4.55
N HIS A 222 19.44 -24.11 -4.10
CA HIS A 222 19.76 -25.38 -4.70
C HIS A 222 18.85 -25.63 -5.90
N PHE A 223 19.43 -25.75 -7.08
CA PHE A 223 18.72 -26.09 -8.32
C PHE A 223 19.03 -27.51 -8.76
N THR A 224 18.01 -28.18 -9.26
CA THR A 224 18.14 -29.49 -9.91
C THR A 224 17.49 -29.45 -11.29
N TYR A 225 18.12 -30.02 -12.30
CA TYR A 225 17.54 -30.28 -13.61
C TYR A 225 17.54 -31.78 -13.89
N ASN A 226 16.35 -32.32 -14.15
CA ASN A 226 16.19 -33.73 -14.48
C ASN A 226 16.35 -33.92 -16.00
N PRO A 227 17.36 -34.67 -16.47
CA PRO A 227 17.64 -34.80 -17.89
C PRO A 227 16.64 -35.67 -18.66
N LEU A 228 15.78 -36.45 -17.97
CA LEU A 228 14.71 -37.26 -18.59
C LEU A 228 13.42 -36.47 -18.79
N THR A 229 13.07 -35.61 -17.83
CA THR A 229 11.81 -34.84 -17.86
C THR A 229 12.00 -33.38 -18.24
N HIS A 230 13.24 -32.91 -18.31
CA HIS A 230 13.62 -31.51 -18.53
C HIS A 230 13.10 -30.51 -17.49
N VAL A 231 12.56 -31.00 -16.37
CA VAL A 231 12.02 -30.16 -15.29
C VAL A 231 13.17 -29.60 -14.45
N VAL A 232 13.09 -28.31 -14.12
CA VAL A 232 13.94 -27.67 -13.12
C VAL A 232 13.17 -27.57 -11.80
N THR A 233 13.81 -27.95 -10.69
CA THR A 233 13.31 -27.67 -9.34
C THR A 233 14.29 -26.78 -8.60
N SER A 234 13.78 -26.00 -7.65
CA SER A 234 14.57 -25.09 -6.81
C SER A 234 14.13 -25.21 -5.36
N SER A 235 15.10 -25.12 -4.45
CA SER A 235 14.85 -25.11 -3.01
C SER A 235 15.90 -24.25 -2.31
N TYR A 236 15.55 -23.69 -1.15
CA TYR A 236 16.47 -22.87 -0.37
C TYR A 236 16.20 -23.03 1.13
N ASN A 237 17.24 -22.79 1.93
CA ASN A 237 17.13 -22.70 3.39
C ASN A 237 17.27 -21.24 3.81
N LEU A 238 16.48 -20.86 4.83
CA LEU A 238 16.54 -19.54 5.43
C LEU A 238 17.66 -19.50 6.48
N ASN A 239 18.40 -18.40 6.54
CA ASN A 239 19.39 -18.13 7.56
C ASN A 239 18.76 -18.19 8.96
N SER A 240 19.53 -18.74 9.90
CA SER A 240 19.12 -18.84 11.30
C SER A 240 18.91 -17.44 11.87
N GLN A 241 17.76 -17.23 12.51
CA GLN A 241 17.49 -16.03 13.27
C GLN A 241 18.49 -15.84 14.41
N PRO A 242 18.74 -14.59 14.85
CA PRO A 242 19.63 -14.34 15.99
C PRO A 242 19.16 -15.07 17.26
N ASN A 243 20.08 -15.37 18.17
CA ASN A 243 19.72 -16.07 19.41
C ASN A 243 18.80 -15.22 20.29
N THR A 244 19.00 -13.91 20.26
CA THR A 244 18.22 -12.97 21.06
C THR A 244 18.07 -11.62 20.39
N VAL A 245 16.91 -11.00 20.57
CA VAL A 245 16.64 -9.61 20.23
C VAL A 245 16.12 -8.88 21.45
N VAL A 246 16.63 -7.68 21.74
CA VAL A 246 16.26 -6.87 22.90
C VAL A 246 15.93 -5.44 22.48
N ILE A 247 14.83 -4.91 23.00
CA ILE A 247 14.44 -3.50 22.85
C ILE A 247 15.22 -2.71 23.91
N ALA A 248 16.27 -2.01 23.48
CA ALA A 248 17.09 -1.17 24.36
C ALA A 248 16.66 0.29 24.23
N GLY A 249 16.24 0.93 25.32
CA GLY A 249 15.67 2.26 25.24
C GLY A 249 15.69 3.02 26.55
N SER A 250 15.26 4.29 26.49
CA SER A 250 15.20 5.21 27.62
C SER A 250 14.06 4.94 28.61
N PHE A 251 13.23 3.93 28.34
CA PHE A 251 12.10 3.50 29.19
C PHE A 251 12.38 2.19 29.96
N GLN A 252 13.58 1.61 29.82
CA GLN A 252 13.85 0.25 30.28
C GLN A 252 13.76 0.14 31.81
N SER A 253 14.17 1.18 32.54
CA SER A 253 14.06 1.20 34.00
C SER A 253 12.59 1.17 34.46
N GLU A 254 11.68 1.79 33.71
CA GLU A 254 10.24 1.87 33.96
C GLU A 254 9.53 0.53 33.75
N VAL A 255 10.11 -0.35 32.93
CA VAL A 255 9.62 -1.72 32.69
C VAL A 255 10.42 -2.78 33.46
N GLY A 256 11.21 -2.35 34.45
CA GLY A 256 11.85 -3.21 35.45
C GLY A 256 13.25 -3.71 35.08
N CYS A 257 13.92 -3.10 34.10
CA CYS A 257 15.36 -3.27 33.93
C CYS A 257 16.14 -2.53 35.03
N SER A 258 17.41 -2.89 35.22
CA SER A 258 18.30 -2.27 36.21
C SER A 258 18.72 -0.83 35.85
N GLY A 259 18.49 -0.43 34.60
CA GLY A 259 18.72 0.92 34.08
C GLY A 259 18.29 0.98 32.61
N ASP A 260 18.54 2.12 31.99
CA ASP A 260 18.20 2.37 30.60
C ASP A 260 19.29 1.95 29.63
N TRP A 261 18.93 1.75 28.36
CA TRP A 261 19.85 1.41 27.27
C TRP A 261 20.69 0.14 27.50
N GLN A 262 20.12 -0.86 28.16
CA GLN A 262 20.74 -2.14 28.44
C GLN A 262 20.45 -3.14 27.29
N PRO A 263 21.46 -3.56 26.51
CA PRO A 263 21.27 -4.43 25.34
C PRO A 263 20.96 -5.88 25.73
N ASP A 264 21.09 -6.24 26.99
CA ASP A 264 20.95 -7.59 27.54
C ASP A 264 19.79 -7.71 28.54
N CYS A 265 18.97 -6.67 28.69
CA CYS A 265 17.85 -6.69 29.64
C CYS A 265 16.85 -7.79 29.29
N GLY A 266 16.62 -8.70 30.25
CA GLY A 266 15.65 -9.79 30.10
C GLY A 266 14.19 -9.33 30.01
N ASN A 267 13.83 -8.18 30.62
CA ASN A 267 12.46 -7.69 30.65
C ASN A 267 11.99 -7.06 29.32
N THR A 268 12.92 -6.76 28.42
CA THR A 268 12.61 -6.22 27.07
C THR A 268 13.13 -7.13 25.96
N ARG A 269 13.28 -8.42 26.27
CA ARG A 269 13.69 -9.46 25.33
C ARG A 269 12.49 -9.90 24.50
N MET A 270 12.62 -9.76 23.19
CA MET A 270 11.56 -10.13 22.25
C MET A 270 11.49 -11.65 22.03
N THR A 271 10.31 -12.13 21.63
CA THR A 271 10.06 -13.53 21.27
C THR A 271 9.94 -13.66 19.75
N TYR A 272 10.61 -14.64 19.15
CA TYR A 272 10.49 -14.91 17.71
C TYR A 272 9.17 -15.62 17.38
N ASP A 273 8.42 -15.06 16.44
CA ASP A 273 7.23 -15.65 15.84
C ASP A 273 7.61 -16.25 14.47
N PRO A 274 7.69 -17.59 14.35
CA PRO A 274 8.08 -18.25 13.10
C PRO A 274 6.99 -18.21 12.02
N ILE A 275 5.74 -17.89 12.37
CA ILE A 275 4.64 -17.80 11.40
C ILE A 275 4.77 -16.52 10.58
N TYR A 276 5.09 -15.41 11.26
CA TYR A 276 5.23 -14.10 10.62
C TYR A 276 6.69 -13.72 10.33
N GLY A 277 7.66 -14.50 10.83
CA GLY A 277 9.09 -14.25 10.63
C GLY A 277 9.59 -13.01 11.38
N THR A 278 8.95 -12.65 12.50
CA THR A 278 9.23 -11.40 13.24
C THR A 278 9.52 -11.68 14.71
N TRP A 279 10.29 -10.79 15.32
CA TRP A 279 10.43 -10.71 16.76
C TRP A 279 9.35 -9.79 17.31
N VAL A 280 8.64 -10.22 18.34
CA VAL A 280 7.51 -9.47 18.92
C VAL A 280 7.63 -9.44 20.44
N ASP A 281 7.27 -8.30 21.02
CA ASP A 281 7.01 -8.18 22.46
C ASP A 281 5.93 -7.14 22.73
N THR A 282 5.34 -7.16 23.92
CA THR A 282 4.35 -6.17 24.35
C THR A 282 4.68 -5.64 25.73
N LEU A 283 5.00 -4.35 25.80
CA LEU A 283 5.42 -3.68 27.05
C LEU A 283 4.38 -2.66 27.49
N TYR A 284 4.18 -2.52 28.80
CA TYR A 284 3.37 -1.43 29.36
C TYR A 284 4.29 -0.27 29.72
N ILE A 285 4.26 0.80 28.93
CA ILE A 285 5.17 1.94 29.03
C ILE A 285 4.40 3.16 29.55
N PRO A 286 4.93 3.91 30.54
CA PRO A 286 4.30 5.14 31.02
C PRO A 286 4.17 6.22 29.95
N ALA A 287 3.30 7.20 30.20
CA ALA A 287 3.25 8.42 29.38
C ALA A 287 4.61 9.13 29.39
N GLY A 288 5.05 9.63 28.24
CA GLY A 288 6.32 10.30 28.12
C GLY A 288 6.88 10.32 26.70
N HIS A 289 8.05 10.94 26.60
CA HIS A 289 8.89 10.98 25.41
C HIS A 289 10.00 9.95 25.60
N TRP A 290 9.93 8.87 24.83
CA TRP A 290 10.88 7.77 24.93
C TRP A 290 11.62 7.58 23.62
N GLU A 291 12.75 6.89 23.70
CA GLU A 291 13.55 6.51 22.55
C GLU A 291 14.04 5.08 22.71
N TYR A 292 14.20 4.35 21.61
CA TYR A 292 14.72 2.99 21.65
C TYR A 292 15.50 2.60 20.39
N LYS A 293 16.20 1.48 20.50
CA LYS A 293 16.85 0.74 19.42
C LYS A 293 16.61 -0.75 19.62
N ILE A 294 16.82 -1.51 18.56
CA ILE A 294 16.85 -2.97 18.63
C ILE A 294 18.30 -3.42 18.69
N THR A 295 18.61 -4.26 19.68
CA THR A 295 19.94 -4.86 19.84
C THR A 295 19.87 -6.35 19.62
N VAL A 296 20.93 -6.90 19.00
CA VAL A 296 20.99 -8.30 18.59
C VAL A 296 22.06 -9.02 19.41
N ASN A 297 21.75 -10.24 19.84
CA ASN A 297 22.66 -11.12 20.60
C ASN A 297 23.21 -10.48 21.90
N ASN A 298 22.35 -9.80 22.66
CA ASN A 298 22.66 -9.18 23.96
C ASN A 298 23.82 -8.16 23.91
N SER A 299 24.02 -7.49 22.77
CA SER A 299 25.16 -6.60 22.57
C SER A 299 24.84 -5.43 21.65
N TRP A 300 25.60 -4.34 21.80
CA TRP A 300 25.59 -3.20 20.87
C TRP A 300 26.36 -3.45 19.57
N ASN A 301 27.10 -4.56 19.46
CA ASN A 301 27.89 -4.89 18.25
C ASN A 301 27.05 -4.89 16.98
N GLU A 302 25.78 -5.30 17.08
CA GLU A 302 24.78 -5.23 16.01
C GLU A 302 23.50 -4.66 16.61
N ASN A 303 23.12 -3.46 16.15
CA ASN A 303 21.93 -2.77 16.59
C ASN A 303 21.32 -1.96 15.44
N TYR A 304 20.03 -1.72 15.53
CA TYR A 304 19.24 -1.07 14.50
C TYR A 304 18.37 0.04 15.10
N GLY A 305 18.46 1.20 14.46
CA GLY A 305 17.78 2.42 14.88
C GLY A 305 16.66 2.82 13.91
N LEU A 306 16.43 4.14 13.80
CA LEU A 306 15.46 4.74 12.91
C LEU A 306 15.65 4.23 11.48
N TYR A 307 14.54 3.91 10.81
CA TYR A 307 14.50 3.28 9.48
C TYR A 307 15.20 1.92 9.38
N GLY A 308 15.51 1.28 10.51
CA GLY A 308 16.23 0.02 10.53
C GLY A 308 17.69 0.15 10.12
N GLU A 309 18.25 1.35 10.20
CA GLU A 309 19.66 1.58 9.90
C GLU A 309 20.55 0.94 10.97
N ARG A 310 21.55 0.18 10.53
CA ARG A 310 22.57 -0.37 11.42
C ARG A 310 23.32 0.78 12.08
N ASP A 311 23.42 0.75 13.40
CA ASP A 311 24.01 1.84 14.19
C ASP A 311 23.32 3.22 14.00
N GLY A 312 22.11 3.23 13.44
CA GLY A 312 21.36 4.45 13.09
C GLY A 312 20.88 5.27 14.29
N ALA A 313 20.13 6.34 14.03
CA ALA A 313 19.56 7.19 15.09
C ALA A 313 18.57 6.42 15.99
N ASN A 314 18.25 6.95 17.17
CA ASN A 314 17.23 6.34 18.03
C ASN A 314 15.83 6.42 17.38
N ILE A 315 14.97 5.43 17.65
CA ILE A 315 13.57 5.44 17.24
C ILE A 315 12.75 6.16 18.32
N PRO A 316 12.04 7.27 17.99
CA PRO A 316 11.21 7.96 18.95
C PRO A 316 9.92 7.16 19.25
N LEU A 317 9.48 7.23 20.50
CA LEU A 317 8.24 6.66 21.00
C LEU A 317 7.57 7.68 21.93
N ASP A 318 6.58 8.39 21.38
CA ASP A 318 5.81 9.38 22.11
C ASP A 318 4.48 8.78 22.60
N LEU A 319 4.27 8.78 23.92
CA LEU A 319 3.06 8.27 24.53
C LEU A 319 2.36 9.36 25.33
N CYS A 320 1.16 9.77 24.91
CA CYS A 320 0.38 10.77 25.65
C CYS A 320 -0.19 10.22 26.97
N TYR A 321 -0.28 8.90 27.11
CA TYR A 321 -0.77 8.20 28.29
C TYR A 321 -0.05 6.86 28.43
N SER A 322 -0.02 6.30 29.65
CA SER A 322 0.55 4.98 29.88
C SER A 322 -0.18 3.92 29.08
N ALA A 323 0.55 3.14 28.29
CA ALA A 323 -0.04 2.26 27.30
C ALA A 323 0.75 0.95 27.12
N LYS A 324 0.02 -0.11 26.76
CA LYS A 324 0.58 -1.31 26.15
C LYS A 324 0.99 -0.99 24.71
N VAL A 325 2.25 -1.21 24.41
CA VAL A 325 2.89 -1.00 23.13
C VAL A 325 3.41 -2.34 22.63
N VAL A 326 2.94 -2.76 21.46
CA VAL A 326 3.48 -3.91 20.73
C VAL A 326 4.69 -3.43 19.96
N PHE A 327 5.83 -4.06 20.19
CA PHE A 327 7.06 -3.88 19.43
C PHE A 327 7.19 -5.02 18.46
N THR A 328 7.41 -4.71 17.19
CA THR A 328 7.66 -5.70 16.15
C THR A 328 8.99 -5.37 15.47
N TYR A 329 9.83 -6.38 15.31
CA TYR A 329 11.10 -6.26 14.63
C TYR A 329 11.26 -7.37 13.59
N TYR A 330 11.52 -6.98 12.35
CA TYR A 330 11.90 -7.88 11.28
C TYR A 330 13.42 -7.91 11.15
N HIS A 331 14.01 -9.10 11.20
CA HIS A 331 15.46 -9.33 11.03
C HIS A 331 15.71 -10.22 9.82
N SER A 332 16.47 -9.70 8.86
CA SER A 332 16.99 -10.44 7.71
C SER A 332 18.30 -9.82 7.25
N ASP A 333 19.07 -10.52 6.42
CA ASP A 333 20.38 -10.01 5.97
C ASP A 333 20.31 -8.74 5.09
N CYS A 334 19.15 -8.47 4.49
CA CYS A 334 18.95 -7.33 3.58
C CYS A 334 18.13 -6.19 4.21
N TYR A 335 17.28 -6.49 5.20
CA TYR A 335 16.25 -5.58 5.69
C TYR A 335 16.05 -5.78 7.18
N HIS A 336 16.16 -4.68 7.90
CA HIS A 336 15.84 -4.58 9.31
C HIS A 336 14.77 -3.51 9.44
N TYR A 337 13.74 -3.77 10.24
CA TYR A 337 12.69 -2.79 10.45
C TYR A 337 12.03 -3.02 11.79
N ALA A 338 11.99 -1.97 12.59
CA ALA A 338 11.32 -1.96 13.88
C ALA A 338 10.18 -0.94 13.85
N TYR A 339 9.03 -1.32 14.39
CA TYR A 339 7.91 -0.41 14.55
C TYR A 339 7.11 -0.78 15.80
N THR A 340 6.33 0.18 16.26
CA THR A 340 5.50 0.07 17.45
C THR A 340 4.04 0.32 17.16
N GLN A 341 3.16 -0.39 17.85
CA GLN A 341 1.73 -0.15 17.83
C GLN A 341 1.19 -0.01 19.26
N VAL A 342 0.50 1.11 19.53
CA VAL A 342 -0.21 1.30 20.78
C VAL A 342 -1.54 0.56 20.72
N ILE A 343 -1.74 -0.42 21.61
CA ILE A 343 -2.95 -1.25 21.68
C ILE A 343 -3.80 -0.97 22.93
N THR A 344 -3.38 -0.01 23.75
CA THR A 344 -4.24 0.53 24.81
C THR A 344 -5.10 1.62 24.23
N ASN A 345 -6.41 1.50 24.45
CA ASN A 345 -7.34 2.50 24.00
C ASN A 345 -7.23 3.80 24.80
N GLY A 346 -7.25 4.90 24.06
CA GLY A 346 -7.24 6.25 24.63
C GLY A 346 -7.14 7.30 23.53
N VAL A 347 -7.38 8.55 23.92
CA VAL A 347 -7.46 9.69 23.02
C VAL A 347 -6.42 10.73 23.44
N CYS A 348 -5.45 11.00 22.58
CA CYS A 348 -4.54 12.14 22.69
C CYS A 348 -5.21 13.41 22.18
N VAL A 349 -5.05 14.50 22.91
CA VAL A 349 -5.45 15.84 22.47
C VAL A 349 -4.18 16.65 22.26
N ASN A 350 -4.04 17.24 21.07
CA ASN A 350 -3.03 18.25 20.79
C ASN A 350 -3.71 19.62 20.70
N LYS A 351 -3.24 20.56 21.52
CA LYS A 351 -3.75 21.92 21.59
C LYS A 351 -2.63 22.91 21.29
N PHE A 352 -2.84 23.72 20.26
CA PHE A 352 -1.84 24.61 19.71
C PHE A 352 -2.47 25.95 19.29
N TYR A 353 -1.61 26.96 19.17
CA TYR A 353 -1.95 28.26 18.64
C TYR A 353 -1.83 28.26 17.12
N ASP A 354 -2.98 28.33 16.45
CA ASP A 354 -3.13 28.05 15.01
C ASP A 354 -3.17 29.36 14.21
N ALA A 355 -2.03 30.03 14.13
CA ALA A 355 -1.95 31.38 13.56
C ALA A 355 -2.35 31.44 12.07
N ASN A 356 -2.21 30.33 11.35
CA ASN A 356 -2.55 30.22 9.93
C ASN A 356 -3.98 29.68 9.68
N VAL A 357 -4.67 29.29 10.76
CA VAL A 357 -6.07 28.86 10.80
C VAL A 357 -6.35 27.61 9.97
N ASN A 358 -5.36 26.71 9.83
CA ASN A 358 -5.50 25.51 9.02
C ASN A 358 -6.04 24.30 9.81
N GLY A 359 -6.07 24.36 11.14
CA GLY A 359 -6.54 23.31 12.03
C GLY A 359 -5.58 22.13 12.21
N TYR A 360 -4.36 22.23 11.72
CA TYR A 360 -3.33 21.20 11.82
C TYR A 360 -2.13 21.72 12.62
N PRO A 361 -1.59 20.93 13.56
CA PRO A 361 -0.40 21.33 14.30
C PRO A 361 0.81 21.34 13.35
N ASP A 362 1.32 22.54 13.07
CA ASP A 362 2.49 22.76 12.21
C ASP A 362 3.79 22.93 13.02
N TYR A 363 4.92 22.72 12.34
CA TYR A 363 6.21 22.97 12.96
C TYR A 363 6.38 24.46 13.30
N GLY A 364 6.68 24.74 14.58
CA GLY A 364 6.88 26.10 15.10
C GLY A 364 5.63 26.71 15.72
N GLU A 365 4.46 26.05 15.64
CA GLU A 365 3.28 26.51 16.36
C GLU A 365 3.41 26.31 17.87
N GLU A 366 2.89 27.27 18.62
CA GLU A 366 3.04 27.29 20.07
C GLU A 366 2.03 26.36 20.74
N PRO A 367 2.48 25.49 21.67
CA PRO A 367 1.56 24.67 22.46
C PRO A 367 0.71 25.53 23.39
N MET A 368 -0.55 25.14 23.57
CA MET A 368 -1.50 25.85 24.43
C MET A 368 -1.87 25.00 25.66
N GLY A 369 -1.23 25.31 26.78
CA GLY A 369 -1.50 24.65 28.07
C GLY A 369 -2.66 25.25 28.86
N GLY A 370 -3.21 24.47 29.79
CA GLY A 370 -4.30 24.89 30.69
C GLY A 370 -5.69 24.89 30.05
N VAL A 371 -5.86 24.33 28.85
CA VAL A 371 -7.14 24.27 28.13
C VAL A 371 -7.87 22.99 28.53
N ALA A 372 -9.13 23.13 28.95
CA ALA A 372 -9.95 22.00 29.38
C ALA A 372 -10.72 21.38 28.20
N PHE A 373 -10.77 20.04 28.17
CA PHE A 373 -11.48 19.25 27.18
C PHE A 373 -12.39 18.24 27.88
N THR A 374 -13.56 17.99 27.30
CA THR A 374 -14.51 16.99 27.78
C THR A 374 -14.73 15.93 26.70
N LEU A 375 -14.43 14.67 27.02
CA LEU A 375 -14.76 13.52 26.21
C LEU A 375 -16.09 12.94 26.67
N THR A 376 -17.07 12.80 25.78
CA THR A 376 -18.39 12.21 26.07
C THR A 376 -18.76 11.15 25.04
N GLY A 377 -19.27 10.00 25.48
CA GLY A 377 -19.74 8.93 24.60
C GLY A 377 -19.92 7.62 25.37
N ASN A 378 -20.82 6.74 24.90
CA ASN A 378 -21.05 5.43 25.52
C ASN A 378 -21.30 5.44 27.05
N GLY A 379 -21.96 6.49 27.57
CA GLY A 379 -22.20 6.64 29.01
C GLY A 379 -20.99 7.08 29.83
N ILE A 380 -19.87 7.41 29.17
CA ILE A 380 -18.66 7.95 29.78
C ILE A 380 -18.62 9.46 29.53
N THR A 381 -18.27 10.20 30.59
CA THR A 381 -17.86 11.61 30.52
C THR A 381 -16.56 11.75 31.30
N GLN A 382 -15.50 12.20 30.64
CA GLN A 382 -14.21 12.51 31.26
C GLN A 382 -13.80 13.93 30.91
N THR A 383 -13.08 14.60 31.82
CA THR A 383 -12.52 15.93 31.57
C THR A 383 -11.02 15.89 31.80
N GLN A 384 -10.25 16.45 30.88
CA GLN A 384 -8.79 16.57 30.96
C GLN A 384 -8.36 17.99 30.62
N THR A 385 -7.19 18.40 31.10
CA THR A 385 -6.62 19.73 30.84
C THR A 385 -5.24 19.57 30.22
N THR A 386 -4.91 20.40 29.23
CA THR A 386 -3.61 20.34 28.56
C THR A 386 -2.46 20.78 29.46
N GLY A 387 -1.35 20.06 29.37
CA GLY A 387 -0.07 20.45 29.97
C GLY A 387 0.57 21.64 29.25
N SER A 388 1.71 22.12 29.74
CA SER A 388 2.45 23.23 29.10
C SER A 388 2.96 22.90 27.69
N ASP A 389 3.03 21.62 27.35
CA ASP A 389 3.33 21.08 26.02
C ASP A 389 2.10 21.04 25.10
N GLY A 390 0.94 21.54 25.55
CA GLY A 390 -0.29 21.57 24.77
C GLY A 390 -0.97 20.21 24.66
N LYS A 391 -0.54 19.20 25.43
CA LYS A 391 -1.08 17.84 25.31
C LYS A 391 -1.98 17.49 26.47
N ALA A 392 -3.04 16.75 26.20
CA ALA A 392 -3.85 16.06 27.19
C ALA A 392 -4.17 14.65 26.70
N ALA A 393 -4.56 13.76 27.61
CA ALA A 393 -4.91 12.41 27.24
C ALA A 393 -6.09 11.86 28.05
N PHE A 394 -7.02 11.22 27.35
CA PHE A 394 -8.04 10.37 27.94
C PHE A 394 -7.59 8.92 27.84
N SER A 395 -7.49 8.22 28.97
CA SER A 395 -7.04 6.83 29.04
C SER A 395 -8.18 5.91 29.47
N ASN A 396 -7.98 4.60 29.29
CA ASN A 396 -8.97 3.58 29.64
C ASN A 396 -10.34 3.81 28.96
N ILE A 397 -10.30 4.22 27.69
CA ILE A 397 -11.50 4.49 26.90
C ILE A 397 -11.95 3.18 26.23
N PRO A 398 -13.11 2.60 26.57
CA PRO A 398 -13.60 1.41 25.87
C PRO A 398 -13.78 1.66 24.37
N ASP A 399 -13.80 0.58 23.58
CA ASP A 399 -14.12 0.68 22.16
C ASP A 399 -15.44 1.44 21.95
N GLY A 400 -15.44 2.43 21.07
CA GLY A 400 -16.58 3.33 20.94
C GLY A 400 -16.36 4.57 20.11
N ILE A 401 -17.45 5.32 19.97
CA ILE A 401 -17.45 6.65 19.36
C ILE A 401 -17.66 7.65 20.48
N TYR A 402 -16.80 8.65 20.51
CA TYR A 402 -16.83 9.71 21.49
C TYR A 402 -16.79 11.07 20.79
N VAL A 403 -17.24 12.09 21.49
CA VAL A 403 -17.04 13.49 21.11
C VAL A 403 -16.07 14.09 22.11
N VAL A 404 -14.98 14.65 21.61
CA VAL A 404 -14.09 15.51 22.40
C VAL A 404 -14.50 16.96 22.13
N LYS A 405 -14.88 17.67 23.19
CA LYS A 405 -15.29 19.07 23.15
C LYS A 405 -14.31 19.92 23.94
N GLU A 406 -13.79 20.96 23.31
CA GLU A 406 -12.99 22.00 23.91
C GLU A 406 -13.86 22.96 24.74
N ASN A 407 -13.39 23.35 25.91
CA ASN A 407 -13.85 24.55 26.59
C ASN A 407 -12.97 25.73 26.15
N VAL A 408 -13.37 26.38 25.05
CA VAL A 408 -12.59 27.43 24.38
C VAL A 408 -12.22 28.53 25.39
N PRO A 409 -10.92 28.84 25.60
CA PRO A 409 -10.50 29.87 26.54
C PRO A 409 -11.08 31.25 26.20
N SER A 410 -11.37 32.04 27.23
CA SER A 410 -11.85 33.41 27.04
C SER A 410 -10.85 34.26 26.24
N GLY A 411 -11.35 35.02 25.26
CA GLY A 411 -10.51 35.82 24.35
C GLY A 411 -9.91 35.04 23.17
N TYR A 412 -10.14 33.72 23.11
CA TYR A 412 -9.74 32.87 22.00
C TYR A 412 -10.95 32.40 21.21
N TYR A 413 -10.67 31.95 19.99
CA TYR A 413 -11.61 31.40 19.04
C TYR A 413 -11.02 30.12 18.47
N SER A 414 -11.83 29.07 18.33
CA SER A 414 -11.44 27.88 17.59
C SER A 414 -11.21 28.24 16.13
N SER A 415 -10.07 27.81 15.58
CA SER A 415 -9.72 28.08 14.18
C SER A 415 -10.71 27.44 13.22
N LEU A 416 -11.11 26.18 13.50
CA LEU A 416 -12.10 25.42 12.73
C LEU A 416 -13.34 25.06 13.55
N ILE A 417 -13.19 24.15 14.53
CA ILE A 417 -14.27 23.58 15.32
C ILE A 417 -13.81 23.34 16.77
N ASP A 418 -14.73 23.48 17.72
CA ASP A 418 -14.49 23.24 19.15
C ASP A 418 -14.86 21.81 19.57
N SER A 419 -15.37 20.98 18.66
CA SER A 419 -15.89 19.65 18.95
C SER A 419 -15.54 18.69 17.82
N GLN A 420 -14.94 17.54 18.15
CA GLN A 420 -14.53 16.51 17.18
C GLN A 420 -15.01 15.13 17.60
N TYR A 421 -15.46 14.34 16.61
CA TYR A 421 -15.73 12.93 16.81
C TYR A 421 -14.42 12.15 16.81
N VAL A 422 -14.31 11.19 17.72
CA VAL A 422 -13.17 10.28 17.82
C VAL A 422 -13.63 8.84 17.91
N TYR A 423 -12.96 7.99 17.14
CA TYR A 423 -13.23 6.56 17.03
C TYR A 423 -12.11 5.82 17.76
N VAL A 424 -12.47 5.04 18.77
CA VAL A 424 -11.52 4.28 19.58
C VAL A 424 -11.83 2.80 19.35
N PHE A 425 -10.92 2.06 18.69
CA PHE A 425 -11.11 0.64 18.37
C PHE A 425 -9.79 -0.13 18.43
N SER A 426 -9.51 -0.73 19.60
CA SER A 426 -8.25 -1.46 19.81
C SER A 426 -6.98 -0.68 19.39
N SER A 427 -7.05 0.65 19.51
CA SER A 427 -6.02 1.59 19.05
C SER A 427 -6.10 2.88 19.86
N ASN A 428 -5.02 3.67 19.80
CA ASN A 428 -5.08 5.07 20.19
C ASN A 428 -5.78 5.91 19.10
N ALA A 429 -6.26 7.08 19.48
CA ALA A 429 -6.74 8.11 18.57
C ALA A 429 -6.17 9.46 18.97
N THR A 430 -6.06 10.38 18.01
CA THR A 430 -5.55 11.74 18.24
C THR A 430 -6.54 12.75 17.68
N VAL A 431 -6.78 13.83 18.44
CA VAL A 431 -7.60 14.97 18.03
C VAL A 431 -6.80 16.26 18.17
N ASN A 432 -6.93 17.15 17.20
CA ASN A 432 -6.12 18.35 17.07
C ASN A 432 -7.01 19.59 17.16
N PHE A 433 -6.74 20.49 18.11
CA PHE A 433 -7.54 21.69 18.30
C PHE A 433 -6.67 22.94 18.20
N GLY A 434 -6.86 23.72 17.14
CA GLY A 434 -6.25 25.04 16.97
C GLY A 434 -7.10 26.15 17.58
N ASN A 435 -6.47 27.10 18.28
CA ASN A 435 -7.11 28.37 18.63
C ASN A 435 -6.30 29.55 18.13
N VAL A 436 -7.02 30.64 17.88
CA VAL A 436 -6.45 31.96 17.64
C VAL A 436 -7.01 32.95 18.63
N CYS A 437 -6.31 34.07 18.79
CA CYS A 437 -6.89 35.27 19.34
C CYS A 437 -6.81 36.38 18.30
N ILE A 438 -7.64 37.41 18.48
CA ILE A 438 -7.77 38.49 17.50
C ILE A 438 -7.43 39.84 18.11
N GLY A 439 -6.98 40.76 17.27
CA GLY A 439 -6.61 42.12 17.65
C GLY A 439 -6.25 42.98 16.45
N ALA A 440 -5.30 43.89 16.67
CA ALA A 440 -4.81 44.80 15.64
C ALA A 440 -3.94 44.08 14.60
N GLY A 441 -4.10 44.44 13.32
CA GLY A 441 -3.28 43.96 12.19
C GLY A 441 -2.69 45.05 11.31
N GLY A 442 -2.82 46.33 11.70
CA GLY A 442 -2.19 47.48 11.05
C GLY A 442 -3.08 48.25 10.06
N ALA A 443 -4.24 47.70 9.69
CA ALA A 443 -5.15 48.27 8.70
C ALA A 443 -5.57 49.72 9.00
N LYS A 444 -5.88 50.45 7.92
CA LYS A 444 -6.35 51.83 7.97
C LYS A 444 -7.76 51.92 7.41
N GLY A 445 -8.69 52.38 8.24
CA GLY A 445 -10.08 52.53 7.82
C GLY A 445 -10.35 53.76 6.96
N MET A 446 -11.59 53.86 6.47
CA MET A 446 -12.02 54.94 5.56
C MET A 446 -11.75 56.35 6.13
N GLY A 447 -11.85 56.53 7.45
CA GLY A 447 -11.54 57.81 8.10
C GLY A 447 -10.09 58.24 7.94
N PHE A 448 -9.14 57.30 7.91
CA PHE A 448 -7.73 57.59 7.63
C PHE A 448 -7.55 58.01 6.17
N TRP A 449 -8.08 57.22 5.22
CA TRP A 449 -7.93 57.46 3.78
C TRP A 449 -8.60 58.74 3.28
N THR A 450 -9.63 59.22 3.99
CA THR A 450 -10.31 60.49 3.69
C THR A 450 -9.72 61.71 4.40
N SER A 451 -8.67 61.50 5.21
CA SER A 451 -7.97 62.54 5.97
C SER A 451 -6.67 63.00 5.31
N LYS A 452 -6.11 64.12 5.80
CA LYS A 452 -4.77 64.59 5.40
C LYS A 452 -3.67 63.56 5.64
N ASN A 453 -3.83 62.67 6.63
CA ASN A 453 -2.86 61.62 6.89
C ASN A 453 -2.90 60.52 5.81
N GLY A 454 -4.09 60.19 5.31
CA GLY A 454 -4.26 59.26 4.19
C GLY A 454 -3.73 59.85 2.89
N GLU A 455 -4.05 61.12 2.61
CA GLU A 455 -3.46 61.87 1.48
C GLU A 455 -1.93 61.89 1.56
N GLY A 456 -1.40 62.20 2.75
CA GLY A 456 0.03 62.19 3.03
C GLY A 456 0.65 60.81 2.83
N ALA A 457 -0.01 59.73 3.27
CA ALA A 457 0.51 58.37 3.09
C ALA A 457 0.68 58.00 1.61
N LEU A 458 -0.30 58.35 0.76
CA LEU A 458 -0.24 58.10 -0.69
C LEU A 458 0.81 58.98 -1.38
N ASN A 459 0.91 60.24 -0.99
CA ASN A 459 1.86 61.20 -1.58
C ASN A 459 3.31 60.94 -1.14
N ASN A 460 3.54 60.70 0.15
CA ASN A 460 4.89 60.52 0.71
C ASN A 460 5.51 59.19 0.28
N SER A 461 4.70 58.17 0.01
CA SER A 461 5.19 56.95 -0.62
C SER A 461 5.49 57.13 -2.13
N GLY A 462 5.12 58.26 -2.72
CA GLY A 462 5.18 58.49 -4.17
C GLY A 462 4.18 57.65 -4.97
N LYS A 463 3.17 57.06 -4.31
CA LYS A 463 2.25 56.07 -4.89
C LYS A 463 0.85 56.62 -5.18
N LEU A 464 0.61 57.93 -5.10
CA LEU A 464 -0.75 58.46 -5.30
C LEU A 464 -1.31 58.08 -6.69
N GLU A 465 -0.51 58.25 -7.74
CA GLU A 465 -0.92 57.89 -9.10
C GLU A 465 -1.15 56.37 -9.23
N ASP A 466 -0.22 55.57 -8.71
CA ASP A 466 -0.33 54.10 -8.69
C ASP A 466 -1.57 53.63 -7.92
N ALA A 467 -1.85 54.21 -6.75
CA ALA A 467 -3.00 53.87 -5.92
C ALA A 467 -4.32 54.16 -6.64
N LEU A 468 -4.44 55.33 -7.27
CA LEU A 468 -5.60 55.67 -8.08
C LEU A 468 -5.72 54.73 -9.28
N TRP A 469 -4.59 54.33 -9.88
CA TRP A 469 -4.56 53.37 -10.97
C TRP A 469 -4.99 51.96 -10.53
N TRP A 470 -4.49 51.45 -9.41
CA TRP A 470 -4.90 50.15 -8.87
C TRP A 470 -6.40 50.10 -8.54
N LEU A 471 -6.95 51.18 -7.95
CA LEU A 471 -8.36 51.24 -7.61
C LEU A 471 -9.28 51.18 -8.84
N ARG A 472 -8.85 51.68 -10.00
CA ARG A 472 -9.59 51.57 -11.27
C ARG A 472 -9.60 50.13 -11.83
N TYR A 473 -8.76 49.24 -11.31
CA TYR A 473 -8.77 47.83 -11.68
C TYR A 473 -9.79 47.03 -10.85
N LEU A 474 -10.35 47.63 -9.80
CA LEU A 474 -11.40 47.02 -8.97
C LEU A 474 -12.79 47.37 -9.53
N GLY A 475 -13.76 46.49 -9.31
CA GLY A 475 -15.16 46.68 -9.71
C GLY A 475 -15.93 47.66 -8.82
N LEU A 476 -15.34 48.81 -8.46
CA LEU A 476 -15.91 49.75 -7.49
C LEU A 476 -17.21 50.39 -8.00
N ARG A 477 -18.19 50.55 -7.12
CA ARG A 477 -19.55 51.02 -7.46
C ARG A 477 -19.88 52.37 -6.83
N ASN A 478 -20.59 53.22 -7.58
CA ASN A 478 -21.27 54.41 -7.08
C ASN A 478 -22.60 54.07 -6.39
N ALA A 479 -23.22 55.08 -5.77
CA ALA A 479 -24.52 54.94 -5.11
C ALA A 479 -25.65 54.44 -6.03
N ASP A 480 -25.59 54.77 -7.33
CA ASP A 480 -26.54 54.33 -8.36
C ASP A 480 -26.16 52.99 -9.02
N GLY A 481 -25.04 52.39 -8.63
CA GLY A 481 -24.52 51.13 -9.15
C GLY A 481 -23.63 51.24 -10.40
N THR A 482 -23.38 52.45 -10.90
CA THR A 482 -22.40 52.68 -11.98
C THR A 482 -20.97 52.46 -11.49
N ASP A 483 -20.03 52.25 -12.42
CA ASP A 483 -18.60 52.09 -12.10
C ASP A 483 -18.00 53.38 -11.52
N PHE A 484 -17.07 53.23 -10.57
CA PHE A 484 -16.32 54.34 -9.99
C PHE A 484 -14.83 54.25 -10.34
N ASP A 485 -14.36 55.21 -11.14
CA ASP A 485 -12.95 55.34 -11.55
C ASP A 485 -12.32 56.63 -11.00
N PRO A 486 -11.50 56.58 -9.93
CA PRO A 486 -10.88 57.77 -9.36
C PRO A 486 -9.62 58.19 -10.17
N TYR A 487 -9.51 59.48 -10.51
CA TYR A 487 -8.33 60.09 -11.15
C TYR A 487 -7.61 61.09 -10.25
N THR A 488 -8.27 61.53 -9.17
CA THR A 488 -7.70 62.47 -8.20
C THR A 488 -8.02 62.04 -6.78
N TYR A 489 -7.17 62.43 -5.83
CA TYR A 489 -7.46 62.21 -4.41
C TYR A 489 -8.78 62.86 -3.98
N ALA A 490 -9.12 64.03 -4.50
CA ALA A 490 -10.37 64.72 -4.20
C ALA A 490 -11.61 63.91 -4.61
N GLN A 491 -11.57 63.23 -5.76
CA GLN A 491 -12.63 62.32 -6.21
C GLN A 491 -12.74 61.11 -5.27
N LEU A 492 -11.62 60.41 -5.00
CA LEU A 492 -11.57 59.27 -4.09
C LEU A 492 -12.14 59.63 -2.71
N ARG A 493 -11.66 60.74 -2.14
CA ARG A 493 -12.08 61.23 -0.82
C ARG A 493 -13.58 61.50 -0.77
N THR A 494 -14.11 62.25 -1.74
CA THR A 494 -15.53 62.61 -1.79
C THR A 494 -16.40 61.36 -1.94
N TRP A 495 -15.99 60.43 -2.80
CA TRP A 495 -16.68 59.17 -3.02
C TRP A 495 -16.67 58.27 -1.77
N MET A 496 -15.54 58.10 -1.08
CA MET A 496 -15.50 57.28 0.15
C MET A 496 -16.37 57.88 1.27
N MET A 497 -16.40 59.22 1.40
CA MET A 497 -17.24 59.89 2.41
C MET A 497 -18.75 59.78 2.15
N GLY A 498 -19.17 59.56 0.91
CA GLY A 498 -20.57 59.40 0.54
C GLY A 498 -21.11 57.96 0.73
N ALA A 499 -20.23 57.01 1.02
CA ALA A 499 -20.57 55.59 1.11
C ALA A 499 -21.64 55.33 2.17
N ASN A 500 -22.71 54.63 1.78
CA ASN A 500 -23.81 54.26 2.65
C ASN A 500 -24.37 52.88 2.26
N SER A 501 -25.10 52.23 3.16
CA SER A 501 -25.61 50.86 2.98
C SER A 501 -26.97 50.78 2.27
N LYS A 502 -27.47 51.87 1.67
CA LYS A 502 -28.71 51.82 0.87
C LYS A 502 -28.52 50.91 -0.35
N ASN A 503 -27.42 51.14 -1.08
CA ASN A 503 -26.87 50.19 -2.01
C ASN A 503 -25.62 49.56 -1.37
N MET A 504 -25.71 48.29 -0.97
CA MET A 504 -24.64 47.63 -0.22
C MET A 504 -23.36 47.45 -1.06
N THR A 505 -23.47 47.38 -2.39
CA THR A 505 -22.29 47.30 -3.27
C THR A 505 -21.43 48.57 -3.18
N TYR A 506 -22.04 49.74 -2.96
CA TYR A 506 -21.30 51.00 -2.77
C TYR A 506 -20.56 51.03 -1.42
N MET A 507 -21.24 50.70 -0.32
CA MET A 507 -20.56 50.59 0.99
C MET A 507 -19.43 49.57 0.96
N LEU A 508 -19.66 48.41 0.34
CA LEU A 508 -18.67 47.36 0.22
C LEU A 508 -17.50 47.78 -0.67
N SER A 509 -17.75 48.55 -1.74
CA SER A 509 -16.70 49.13 -2.58
C SER A 509 -15.78 50.07 -1.77
N ALA A 510 -16.35 50.94 -0.94
CA ALA A 510 -15.55 51.87 -0.12
C ALA A 510 -14.72 51.14 0.95
N GLN A 511 -15.29 50.11 1.57
CA GLN A 511 -14.60 49.25 2.55
C GLN A 511 -13.50 48.40 1.90
N LEU A 512 -13.76 47.83 0.72
CA LEU A 512 -12.79 47.12 -0.10
C LEU A 512 -11.61 48.03 -0.45
N ALA A 513 -11.88 49.24 -0.94
CA ALA A 513 -10.84 50.20 -1.30
C ALA A 513 -9.93 50.55 -0.10
N ALA A 514 -10.48 50.73 1.10
CA ALA A 514 -9.70 51.00 2.30
C ALA A 514 -8.75 49.83 2.68
N MET A 515 -9.23 48.59 2.59
CA MET A 515 -8.40 47.41 2.86
C MET A 515 -7.34 47.19 1.78
N PHE A 516 -7.73 47.34 0.52
CA PHE A 516 -6.85 47.20 -0.62
C PHE A 516 -5.66 48.20 -0.54
N LEU A 517 -5.93 49.48 -0.24
CA LEU A 517 -4.86 50.45 0.00
C LEU A 517 -3.99 50.10 1.21
N SER A 518 -4.57 49.52 2.26
CA SER A 518 -3.81 49.04 3.41
C SER A 518 -2.82 47.93 3.01
N MET A 519 -3.20 47.03 2.10
CA MET A 519 -2.33 46.00 1.56
C MET A 519 -1.22 46.58 0.68
N GLU A 520 -1.57 47.41 -0.31
CA GLU A 520 -0.61 47.93 -1.30
C GLU A 520 0.46 48.88 -0.71
N LEU A 521 0.14 49.50 0.42
CA LEU A 521 1.08 50.32 1.18
C LEU A 521 1.80 49.55 2.31
N GLY A 522 1.57 48.24 2.43
CA GLY A 522 2.28 47.37 3.38
C GLY A 522 1.84 47.53 4.85
N TYR A 523 0.67 48.14 5.10
CA TYR A 523 0.08 48.17 6.44
C TYR A 523 -0.49 46.82 6.87
N VAL A 524 -0.85 45.98 5.91
CA VAL A 524 -1.39 44.63 6.11
C VAL A 524 -0.73 43.69 5.11
N ASP A 525 -0.21 42.55 5.56
CA ASP A 525 0.20 41.47 4.67
C ASP A 525 -1.04 40.67 4.25
N GLY A 526 -1.56 40.92 3.05
CA GLY A 526 -2.82 40.33 2.61
C GLY A 526 -2.82 38.81 2.56
N TYR A 527 -1.67 38.17 2.28
CA TYR A 527 -1.59 36.72 2.13
C TYR A 527 -1.51 36.01 3.47
N ASN A 528 -0.75 36.58 4.40
CA ASN A 528 -0.48 35.97 5.70
C ASN A 528 -1.36 36.51 6.84
N SER A 529 -2.14 37.56 6.61
CA SER A 529 -3.08 38.10 7.61
C SER A 529 -4.45 37.45 7.49
N TYR A 530 -4.93 36.86 8.58
CA TYR A 530 -6.28 36.31 8.70
C TYR A 530 -7.17 37.23 9.53
N ILE A 531 -8.44 37.31 9.17
CA ILE A 531 -9.44 38.07 9.93
C ILE A 531 -10.64 37.22 10.29
N TYR A 532 -11.30 37.57 11.38
CA TYR A 532 -12.54 36.93 11.84
C TYR A 532 -13.74 37.34 10.95
N THR A 533 -14.37 36.36 10.31
CA THR A 533 -15.45 36.50 9.32
C THR A 533 -16.59 35.48 9.56
N PRO A 534 -17.20 35.44 10.75
CA PRO A 534 -18.18 34.42 11.09
C PRO A 534 -19.38 34.47 10.15
N GLY A 535 -19.72 33.33 9.55
CA GLY A 535 -20.88 33.21 8.66
C GLY A 535 -20.74 33.86 7.29
N CYS A 536 -19.56 34.40 6.93
CA CYS A 536 -19.35 35.05 5.64
C CYS A 536 -19.00 34.09 4.51
N SER A 537 -18.84 32.79 4.77
CA SER A 537 -18.55 31.82 3.72
C SER A 537 -18.74 30.35 4.16
N TRP A 538 -18.57 29.44 3.21
CA TRP A 538 -18.56 27.99 3.43
C TRP A 538 -17.26 27.47 4.08
N TRP A 539 -16.23 28.32 4.19
CA TRP A 539 -14.86 27.95 4.61
C TRP A 539 -14.58 28.11 6.12
N GLY A 540 -15.59 28.46 6.93
CA GLY A 540 -15.44 28.60 8.38
C GLY A 540 -15.50 30.05 8.88
N ASN A 541 -14.92 30.31 10.06
CA ASN A 541 -15.04 31.57 10.78
C ASN A 541 -13.93 32.59 10.48
N PHE A 542 -12.95 32.23 9.66
CA PHE A 542 -11.80 33.07 9.35
C PHE A 542 -11.49 33.04 7.85
N MET A 543 -10.89 34.13 7.37
CA MET A 543 -10.47 34.26 5.98
C MET A 543 -9.21 35.11 5.91
N ASN A 544 -8.25 34.73 5.05
CA ASN A 544 -7.13 35.63 4.78
C ASN A 544 -7.61 36.88 4.01
N VAL A 545 -6.94 38.00 4.25
CA VAL A 545 -7.38 39.31 3.72
C VAL A 545 -7.38 39.32 2.20
N TYR A 546 -6.40 38.67 1.57
CA TYR A 546 -6.34 38.51 0.12
C TYR A 546 -7.63 37.89 -0.43
N ASN A 547 -8.05 36.72 0.07
CA ASN A 547 -9.27 36.06 -0.42
C ASN A 547 -10.51 36.92 -0.20
N LEU A 548 -10.59 37.66 0.91
CA LEU A 548 -11.70 38.57 1.17
C LEU A 548 -11.77 39.68 0.12
N VAL A 549 -10.64 40.33 -0.15
CA VAL A 549 -10.52 41.41 -1.16
C VAL A 549 -10.91 40.89 -2.54
N TRP A 550 -10.35 39.76 -2.98
CA TRP A 550 -10.62 39.23 -4.31
C TRP A 550 -12.03 38.68 -4.48
N THR A 551 -12.54 37.94 -3.50
CA THR A 551 -13.93 37.44 -3.52
C THR A 551 -14.92 38.61 -3.61
N THR A 552 -14.66 39.67 -2.85
CA THR A 552 -15.50 40.86 -2.87
C THR A 552 -15.39 41.62 -4.19
N ASN A 553 -14.18 41.83 -4.69
CA ASN A 553 -13.95 42.48 -5.97
C ASN A 553 -14.65 41.74 -7.12
N TYR A 554 -14.51 40.42 -7.15
CA TYR A 554 -15.20 39.56 -8.10
C TYR A 554 -16.72 39.75 -8.00
N TYR A 555 -17.29 39.70 -6.80
CA TYR A 555 -18.73 39.92 -6.61
C TYR A 555 -19.18 41.28 -7.15
N LEU A 556 -18.42 42.35 -6.87
CA LEU A 556 -18.73 43.71 -7.32
C LEU A 556 -18.68 43.86 -8.85
N TRP A 557 -17.90 43.05 -9.58
CA TRP A 557 -17.93 43.05 -11.05
C TRP A 557 -19.28 42.57 -11.62
N TYR A 558 -19.95 41.64 -10.97
CA TYR A 558 -21.21 41.07 -11.47
C TYR A 558 -22.46 41.71 -10.89
N ARG A 559 -22.37 42.35 -9.72
CA ARG A 559 -23.53 42.90 -8.99
C ARG A 559 -23.35 44.40 -8.82
N THR A 560 -24.20 45.17 -9.50
CA THR A 560 -24.15 46.64 -9.54
C THR A 560 -24.88 47.27 -8.36
N THR A 561 -26.05 46.74 -7.97
CA THR A 561 -26.82 47.21 -6.83
C THR A 561 -27.37 46.06 -5.98
N VAL A 562 -27.32 46.21 -4.65
CA VAL A 562 -27.93 45.28 -3.68
C VAL A 562 -28.59 46.10 -2.57
N ASP A 563 -29.92 46.14 -2.57
CA ASP A 563 -30.72 46.88 -1.60
C ASP A 563 -31.17 45.98 -0.41
N GLY A 564 -32.04 46.50 0.45
CA GLY A 564 -32.52 45.77 1.63
C GLY A 564 -33.48 44.61 1.34
N LYS A 565 -33.94 44.43 0.10
CA LYS A 565 -34.87 43.37 -0.32
C LYS A 565 -34.19 42.27 -1.12
N ASP A 566 -32.95 42.49 -1.55
CA ASP A 566 -32.19 41.52 -2.33
C ASP A 566 -31.78 40.31 -1.45
N PRO A 567 -31.96 39.06 -1.92
CA PRO A 567 -31.57 37.85 -1.21
C PRO A 567 -30.09 37.80 -0.78
N ASP A 568 -29.20 38.45 -1.53
CA ASP A 568 -27.76 38.48 -1.23
C ASP A 568 -27.39 39.49 -0.14
N ARG A 569 -28.37 40.27 0.36
CA ARG A 569 -28.14 41.31 1.35
C ARG A 569 -27.42 40.80 2.59
N ASN A 570 -27.79 39.61 3.08
CA ASN A 570 -27.18 39.02 4.28
C ASN A 570 -25.71 38.65 4.06
N TYR A 571 -25.39 38.12 2.88
CA TYR A 571 -24.01 37.79 2.52
C TYR A 571 -23.14 39.06 2.47
N LEU A 572 -23.65 40.13 1.84
CA LEU A 572 -22.93 41.39 1.73
C LEU A 572 -22.81 42.13 3.05
N ASP A 573 -23.81 42.02 3.93
CA ASP A 573 -23.74 42.57 5.27
C ASP A 573 -22.64 41.89 6.10
N CYS A 574 -22.45 40.59 5.91
CA CYS A 574 -21.35 39.85 6.51
C CYS A 574 -19.99 40.36 6.02
N LEU A 575 -19.79 40.42 4.69
CA LEU A 575 -18.53 40.93 4.10
C LEU A 575 -18.26 42.37 4.54
N LYS A 576 -19.29 43.23 4.53
CA LYS A 576 -19.21 44.61 5.02
C LYS A 576 -18.74 44.63 6.47
N THR A 577 -19.31 43.82 7.34
CA THR A 577 -18.96 43.77 8.76
C THR A 577 -17.53 43.24 8.97
N ALA A 578 -17.11 42.24 8.20
CA ALA A 578 -15.74 41.74 8.19
C ALA A 578 -14.73 42.83 7.81
N PHE A 579 -14.95 43.53 6.68
CA PHE A 579 -14.09 44.65 6.31
C PHE A 579 -14.14 45.78 7.33
N ASP A 580 -15.31 46.16 7.82
CA ASP A 580 -15.44 47.27 8.77
C ASP A 580 -14.63 47.00 10.04
N ASN A 581 -14.75 45.80 10.61
CA ASN A 581 -13.97 45.40 11.78
C ASN A 581 -12.46 45.34 11.50
N ALA A 582 -12.07 44.79 10.35
CA ALA A 582 -10.67 44.72 9.97
C ALA A 582 -10.08 46.11 9.67
N ASN A 583 -10.79 46.95 8.91
CA ASN A 583 -10.39 48.34 8.62
C ASN A 583 -10.34 49.22 9.87
N ASN A 584 -11.16 48.91 10.89
CA ASN A 584 -11.07 49.51 12.22
C ASN A 584 -10.00 48.87 13.12
N ASN A 585 -9.21 47.94 12.57
CA ASN A 585 -8.03 47.33 13.17
C ASN A 585 -8.32 46.47 14.41
N LEU A 586 -9.39 45.65 14.36
CA LEU A 586 -9.90 44.92 15.53
C LEU A 586 -9.84 43.38 15.44
N THR A 587 -9.98 42.81 14.24
CA THR A 587 -10.32 41.39 14.08
C THR A 587 -9.25 40.55 13.38
N PHE A 588 -7.98 40.97 13.43
CA PHE A 588 -6.88 40.23 12.86
C PHE A 588 -6.38 39.15 13.80
N VAL A 589 -6.19 37.93 13.29
CA VAL A 589 -5.47 36.87 13.98
C VAL A 589 -4.09 37.37 14.37
N GLN A 590 -3.72 37.19 15.64
CA GLN A 590 -2.42 37.60 16.14
C GLN A 590 -1.36 36.54 15.82
N PRO A 591 -0.08 36.92 15.64
CA PRO A 591 0.98 35.96 15.31
C PRO A 591 1.35 35.01 16.46
N HIS A 592 1.02 35.39 17.70
CA HIS A 592 1.31 34.63 18.92
C HIS A 592 0.09 34.65 19.85
N PRO A 593 -0.01 33.71 20.80
CA PRO A 593 -1.04 33.71 21.83
C PRO A 593 -1.15 35.06 22.54
N CYS A 594 -2.35 35.61 22.61
CA CYS A 594 -2.62 36.84 23.33
C CYS A 594 -2.44 36.63 24.85
N THR A 595 -1.78 37.57 25.53
CA THR A 595 -1.65 37.52 26.99
C THR A 595 -3.04 37.57 27.65
N GLY A 596 -3.46 36.49 28.31
CA GLY A 596 -4.78 36.42 28.96
C GLY A 596 -5.31 35.01 29.27
N ALA A 597 -4.66 33.95 28.82
CA ALA A 597 -5.05 32.56 29.12
C ALA A 597 -4.73 32.13 30.58
N VAL A 598 -5.01 32.96 31.58
CA VAL A 598 -5.13 32.52 32.97
C VAL A 598 -6.23 33.34 33.66
N THR A 599 -7.38 32.70 33.86
CA THR A 599 -8.48 33.06 34.78
C THR A 599 -9.15 34.44 34.61
N LYS A 600 -10.39 34.43 34.10
CA LYS A 600 -11.57 34.96 34.82
C LYS A 600 -12.86 34.50 34.13
N SER A 601 -13.60 33.70 34.87
CA SER A 601 -14.94 33.20 34.55
C SER A 601 -15.94 34.36 34.60
N GLU A 602 -16.63 34.62 33.49
CA GLU A 602 -18.02 35.07 33.52
C GLU A 602 -18.83 34.26 32.50
N SER A 603 -19.65 33.36 33.05
CA SER A 603 -20.55 32.49 32.30
C SER A 603 -21.74 33.28 31.77
N LYS A 604 -22.01 33.19 30.47
CA LYS A 604 -23.38 33.31 29.96
C LYS A 604 -23.80 31.93 29.45
N GLN A 605 -24.53 31.21 30.30
CA GLN A 605 -25.13 29.92 29.96
C GLN A 605 -26.05 30.08 28.75
N LEU A 606 -25.85 29.22 27.74
CA LEU A 606 -26.85 28.85 26.76
C LEU A 606 -27.49 27.52 27.19
N PRO A 607 -28.77 27.30 26.87
CA PRO A 607 -29.61 26.31 27.56
C PRO A 607 -29.13 24.87 27.34
N GLU A 608 -29.22 24.07 28.40
CA GLU A 608 -29.06 22.62 28.34
C GLU A 608 -30.03 22.03 27.33
N VAL A 609 -29.48 21.36 26.31
CA VAL A 609 -30.27 20.48 25.43
C VAL A 609 -30.37 19.13 26.13
N ASN A 610 -31.55 18.82 26.66
CA ASN A 610 -31.91 17.47 27.06
C ASN A 610 -31.90 16.56 25.82
N SER A 611 -30.82 15.81 25.61
CA SER A 611 -30.72 14.82 24.54
C SER A 611 -31.60 13.61 24.87
N ILE A 612 -32.76 13.50 24.21
CA ILE A 612 -33.50 12.24 24.15
C ILE A 612 -32.94 11.48 22.94
N GLY A 613 -32.07 10.50 23.18
CA GLY A 613 -31.38 9.75 22.12
C GLY A 613 -32.34 9.05 21.16
N VAL A 614 -31.91 8.86 19.91
CA VAL A 614 -32.65 8.10 18.89
C VAL A 614 -32.62 6.62 19.29
N GLU A 615 -33.76 6.02 19.57
CA GLU A 615 -33.84 4.56 19.77
C GLU A 615 -33.76 3.89 18.38
N ALA A 616 -32.70 3.16 18.06
CA ALA A 616 -32.58 2.43 16.80
C ALA A 616 -32.17 0.98 17.06
N LYS A 617 -32.55 0.08 16.15
CA LYS A 617 -32.26 -1.36 16.24
C LYS A 617 -31.62 -1.83 14.96
N VAL A 618 -30.63 -2.72 15.08
CA VAL A 618 -29.95 -3.34 13.93
C VAL A 618 -29.94 -4.86 14.10
N TRP A 619 -30.32 -5.60 13.06
CA TRP A 619 -30.36 -7.07 13.08
C TRP A 619 -30.27 -7.68 11.67
N PRO A 620 -29.79 -8.94 11.52
CA PRO A 620 -29.03 -9.68 12.52
C PRO A 620 -27.66 -9.03 12.76
N ASN A 621 -27.14 -9.13 13.99
CA ASN A 621 -25.80 -8.69 14.32
C ASN A 621 -25.25 -9.59 15.45
N PRO A 622 -24.27 -10.47 15.20
CA PRO A 622 -23.49 -10.61 13.95
C PRO A 622 -24.30 -11.05 12.72
N SER A 623 -23.77 -10.82 11.51
CA SER A 623 -24.39 -11.24 10.25
C SER A 623 -23.37 -11.79 9.24
N ASN A 624 -23.70 -12.91 8.60
CA ASN A 624 -22.94 -13.46 7.46
C ASN A 624 -23.31 -12.79 6.13
N ASN A 625 -24.44 -12.08 6.05
CA ASN A 625 -25.01 -11.62 4.78
C ASN A 625 -25.20 -10.11 4.75
N TYR A 626 -26.17 -9.59 5.49
CA TYR A 626 -26.52 -8.17 5.52
C TYR A 626 -27.09 -7.79 6.89
N PHE A 627 -27.20 -6.49 7.13
CA PHE A 627 -27.83 -5.88 8.29
C PHE A 627 -29.12 -5.19 7.85
N THR A 628 -30.12 -5.20 8.73
CA THR A 628 -31.32 -4.37 8.64
C THR A 628 -31.31 -3.41 9.82
N LEU A 629 -31.40 -2.11 9.56
CA LEU A 629 -31.53 -1.07 10.57
C LEU A 629 -32.93 -0.45 10.52
N ARG A 630 -33.53 -0.25 11.69
CA ARG A 630 -34.73 0.57 11.87
C ARG A 630 -34.50 1.58 12.99
N ALA A 631 -34.64 2.86 12.66
CA ALA A 631 -34.75 3.93 13.65
C ALA A 631 -36.20 4.02 14.15
N ALA A 632 -36.39 4.04 15.47
CA ALA A 632 -37.69 4.18 16.12
C ALA A 632 -38.29 5.58 15.86
N TYR A 633 -39.61 5.63 15.91
CA TYR A 633 -40.40 6.81 15.61
C TYR A 633 -40.14 7.95 16.61
N ASN A 634 -39.69 9.11 16.11
CA ASN A 634 -39.77 10.38 16.84
C ASN A 634 -40.88 11.25 16.23
N ARG A 635 -41.59 12.02 17.05
CA ARG A 635 -42.85 12.74 16.71
C ARG A 635 -42.66 13.91 15.73
N ASN A 636 -41.43 14.23 15.33
CA ASN A 636 -41.08 15.47 14.61
C ASN A 636 -40.97 15.33 13.07
N ASN A 637 -41.24 14.16 12.48
CA ASN A 637 -41.16 13.95 11.02
C ASN A 637 -39.78 14.25 10.38
N GLU A 638 -38.72 14.33 11.19
CA GLU A 638 -37.35 14.58 10.75
C GLU A 638 -36.77 13.40 9.98
N GLY A 639 -36.00 13.70 8.93
CA GLY A 639 -35.29 12.70 8.13
C GLY A 639 -34.22 11.96 8.93
N VAL A 640 -34.00 10.70 8.58
CA VAL A 640 -32.99 9.82 9.18
C VAL A 640 -31.84 9.66 8.19
N LEU A 641 -30.63 10.02 8.61
CA LEU A 641 -29.39 9.80 7.88
C LEU A 641 -28.62 8.64 8.53
N ILE A 642 -28.27 7.64 7.74
CA ILE A 642 -27.51 6.47 8.16
C ILE A 642 -26.17 6.53 7.46
N LYS A 643 -25.07 6.45 8.19
CA LYS A 643 -23.71 6.33 7.64
C LYS A 643 -23.07 5.09 8.21
N VAL A 644 -22.30 4.36 7.41
CA VAL A 644 -21.55 3.18 7.90
C VAL A 644 -20.08 3.35 7.57
N TYR A 645 -19.23 3.07 8.54
CA TYR A 645 -17.78 3.17 8.46
C TYR A 645 -17.15 1.78 8.65
N ASN A 646 -16.08 1.49 7.93
CA ASN A 646 -15.25 0.31 8.21
C ASN A 646 -14.30 0.58 9.40
N ALA A 647 -13.53 -0.44 9.82
CA ALA A 647 -12.58 -0.33 10.93
C ALA A 647 -11.50 0.75 10.73
N ASN A 648 -11.22 1.16 9.50
CA ASN A 648 -10.27 2.23 9.16
C ASN A 648 -10.94 3.62 9.13
N GLY A 649 -12.19 3.74 9.57
CA GLY A 649 -12.95 5.00 9.56
C GLY A 649 -13.43 5.44 8.17
N GLN A 650 -13.27 4.63 7.13
CA GLN A 650 -13.76 4.97 5.79
C GLN A 650 -15.26 4.75 5.71
N GLN A 651 -16.00 5.74 5.23
CA GLN A 651 -17.44 5.61 5.00
C GLN A 651 -17.70 4.65 3.83
N VAL A 652 -18.29 3.49 4.12
CA VAL A 652 -18.60 2.43 3.15
C VAL A 652 -20.07 2.38 2.74
N TYR A 653 -20.96 3.09 3.46
CA TYR A 653 -22.38 3.18 3.11
C TYR A 653 -22.99 4.48 3.64
N THR A 654 -23.97 5.01 2.91
CA THR A 654 -24.85 6.09 3.38
C THR A 654 -26.27 5.88 2.87
N ALA A 655 -27.27 6.22 3.67
CA ALA A 655 -28.67 6.24 3.26
C ALA A 655 -29.42 7.37 3.97
N ASN A 656 -30.35 8.01 3.26
CA ASN A 656 -31.25 9.02 3.83
C ASN A 656 -32.71 8.55 3.65
N GLY A 657 -33.58 8.82 4.61
CA GLY A 657 -35.02 8.56 4.48
C GLY A 657 -35.82 8.91 5.73
N SER A 658 -36.90 8.17 6.00
CA SER A 658 -37.81 8.41 7.12
C SER A 658 -37.59 7.43 8.28
N SER A 659 -37.91 7.86 9.51
CA SER A 659 -38.06 6.95 10.65
C SER A 659 -39.09 5.84 10.36
N ASN A 660 -39.00 4.70 11.05
CA ASN A 660 -39.82 3.48 10.86
C ASN A 660 -39.66 2.72 9.53
N LYS A 661 -38.74 3.14 8.65
CA LYS A 661 -38.36 2.35 7.47
C LYS A 661 -37.25 1.37 7.83
N ASP A 662 -37.28 0.18 7.21
CA ASP A 662 -36.16 -0.76 7.25
C ASP A 662 -35.13 -0.40 6.19
N TYR A 663 -33.89 -0.29 6.62
CA TYR A 663 -32.73 -0.03 5.77
C TYR A 663 -31.86 -1.27 5.76
N ARG A 664 -31.81 -1.95 4.61
CA ARG A 664 -30.96 -3.13 4.42
C ARG A 664 -29.66 -2.74 3.74
N PHE A 665 -28.53 -3.17 4.30
CA PHE A 665 -27.19 -2.88 3.80
C PHE A 665 -26.17 -3.93 4.24
N GLY A 666 -24.95 -3.88 3.71
CA GLY A 666 -23.85 -4.75 4.11
C GLY A 666 -23.67 -6.02 3.28
N ASP A 667 -24.50 -6.26 2.25
CA ASP A 667 -24.38 -7.43 1.36
C ASP A 667 -23.01 -7.52 0.65
N ARG A 668 -22.31 -6.39 0.48
CA ARG A 668 -20.97 -6.29 -0.15
C ARG A 668 -19.84 -5.98 0.83
N PHE A 669 -20.12 -5.97 2.13
CA PHE A 669 -19.08 -5.78 3.13
C PHE A 669 -18.23 -7.04 3.21
N ILE A 670 -16.91 -6.87 3.25
CA ILE A 670 -15.99 -7.97 3.57
C ILE A 670 -16.15 -8.35 5.06
N PRO A 671 -15.79 -9.58 5.47
CA PRO A 671 -15.74 -9.93 6.88
C PRO A 671 -14.92 -8.93 7.68
N GLY A 672 -15.48 -8.45 8.80
CA GLY A 672 -14.87 -7.39 9.58
C GLY A 672 -15.84 -6.65 10.50
N ILE A 673 -15.29 -5.67 11.22
CA ILE A 673 -16.03 -4.78 12.11
C ILE A 673 -16.40 -3.50 11.36
N TYR A 674 -17.67 -3.11 11.48
CA TYR A 674 -18.21 -1.88 10.93
C TYR A 674 -18.94 -1.09 12.02
N MET A 675 -19.06 0.22 11.81
CA MET A 675 -19.84 1.11 12.68
C MET A 675 -20.92 1.79 11.88
N VAL A 676 -22.17 1.71 12.32
CA VAL A 676 -23.27 2.48 11.74
C VAL A 676 -23.63 3.64 12.66
N GLU A 677 -23.75 4.83 12.09
CA GLU A 677 -24.23 6.06 12.69
C GLU A 677 -25.61 6.39 12.13
N VAL A 678 -26.54 6.73 13.01
CA VAL A 678 -27.90 7.15 12.69
C VAL A 678 -28.11 8.55 13.24
N GLU A 679 -28.29 9.52 12.36
CA GLU A 679 -28.61 10.91 12.69
C GLU A 679 -30.10 11.17 12.44
N GLN A 680 -30.78 11.81 13.38
CA GLN A 680 -32.14 12.32 13.23
C GLN A 680 -32.27 13.66 13.97
N GLY A 681 -32.34 14.76 13.21
CA GLY A 681 -32.21 16.11 13.76
C GLY A 681 -30.84 16.31 14.43
N ASP A 682 -30.84 16.84 15.65
CA ASP A 682 -29.64 17.00 16.47
C ASP A 682 -29.23 15.71 17.21
N ASN A 683 -30.06 14.66 17.16
CA ASN A 683 -29.81 13.42 17.90
C ASN A 683 -29.05 12.41 17.03
N ARG A 684 -28.12 11.70 17.66
CA ARG A 684 -27.30 10.66 17.01
C ARG A 684 -27.22 9.40 17.86
N THR A 685 -27.26 8.25 17.20
CA THR A 685 -27.05 6.93 17.82
C THR A 685 -26.18 6.05 16.94
N THR A 686 -25.31 5.24 17.53
CA THR A 686 -24.36 4.41 16.79
C THR A 686 -24.40 2.94 17.22
N PHE A 687 -24.09 2.02 16.29
CA PHE A 687 -24.03 0.57 16.55
C PHE A 687 -22.77 -0.05 15.96
N LYS A 688 -22.12 -0.95 16.70
CA LYS A 688 -21.10 -1.86 16.16
C LYS A 688 -21.77 -2.98 15.40
N LEU A 689 -21.29 -3.27 14.19
CA LEU A 689 -21.74 -4.35 13.34
C LEU A 689 -20.60 -5.35 13.12
N ILE A 690 -20.91 -6.63 13.23
CA ILE A 690 -19.94 -7.71 13.00
C ILE A 690 -20.38 -8.47 11.76
N LYS A 691 -19.62 -8.32 10.67
CA LYS A 691 -19.78 -9.05 9.41
C LYS A 691 -18.86 -10.27 9.45
N GLN A 692 -19.44 -11.46 9.41
CA GLN A 692 -18.73 -12.74 9.44
C GLN A 692 -18.40 -13.23 8.03
#